data_AF-A0A6B2EH22-F1
#
_entry.id   AF-A0A6B2EH22-F1
#
_cell.length_a   1.000
_cell.length_b   1.000
_cell.length_c   1.000
_cell.angle_alpha   90.00
_cell.angle_beta   90.00
_cell.angle_gamma   90.00
#
_symmetry.space_group_name_H-M   'P 1'
#
loop_
_entity.id
_entity.type
_entity.pdbx_description
1 polymer ?
#
loop_
_entity_poly.entity_id
_entity_poly.type
_entity_poly.pdbx_seq_one_letter_code
_entity_poly.pdbx_strand_id
1 'polypeptide(L)'
;NRTLLLEPNLEVKVGRSVPRHRVAENNAIFDCKVLSRNHAVLWYSDGKFFIRDTGSSNGTFINNQRLSPMGHRSDPFEVSSGDIVQFGVDVTENSRKETHGCIVATLKLFLPDGRETKASQSTCVGEIPPEDLHRLNQYIQELVQREQMLESKLVDLQKILELSKTNAESSWQAMIDEDRLLNRIDILENKLQNYQKAATEDKLREEVQKLQEDKLVYQDSAKEALRKVYQERYEAIQKLAGMERALCSSEDECSLLKEQVMKAQEELRDTLSRFNTLQQKYDELAEKFSQLESQAAQNSLIQASEGNAEGEKDVNNKYHPEESAAIMQVLRKTFAKSDLKNLEGSEDIIKSMFNDADINDDLNNVQVTYSRIYDRLLELEKNFTLSDNCNPNNSALQEHGRRDSECSLDSNSSTETTVSDGNQNEEELTPVHKRMISTTIGELKEIYSDLMSNVATAREDVVARKEAKERCEEMEAKLVSLQAELQTLSLELQTRPTYNQYHEKVKLCDDLQTEVIVLQSQITALRETGERVEGECGVLRQQLAVIRDTVRCDKVSQTELECQSEAQVKFVQVTTEVEKDLELSQEIQLIVDPEVQREEELILYKEKFTQLSEEKIRMQQELAEMRKSYDYLKSKSLITLLTYLVPFVALISYFLFTMFS
;
A
#
# COMPACT_ATOMS: atom_id res chain seq x y z
N ASN A 1 -21.29 -49.84 -41.51
CA ASN A 1 -21.37 -51.27 -41.13
C ASN A 1 -21.56 -52.11 -42.38
N ARG A 2 -21.07 -53.35 -42.39
CA ARG A 2 -21.32 -54.32 -43.48
C ARG A 2 -22.04 -55.52 -42.92
N THR A 3 -22.93 -56.12 -43.71
CA THR A 3 -23.77 -57.24 -43.28
C THR A 3 -23.60 -58.37 -44.27
N LEU A 4 -23.02 -59.49 -43.81
CA LEU A 4 -22.74 -60.65 -44.64
C LEU A 4 -23.82 -61.70 -44.38
N LEU A 5 -24.52 -62.13 -45.43
CA LEU A 5 -25.37 -63.31 -45.35
C LEU A 5 -24.47 -64.54 -45.57
N LEU A 6 -24.32 -65.36 -44.54
CA LEU A 6 -23.59 -66.63 -44.62
C LEU A 6 -24.60 -67.77 -44.80
N GLU A 7 -24.64 -68.36 -45.99
CA GLU A 7 -25.39 -69.60 -46.19
C GLU A 7 -24.68 -70.77 -45.48
N PRO A 8 -25.41 -71.75 -44.92
CA PRO A 8 -24.79 -72.90 -44.25
C PRO A 8 -23.79 -73.62 -45.15
N ASN A 9 -22.58 -73.84 -44.62
CA ASN A 9 -21.46 -74.48 -45.31
C ASN A 9 -20.91 -73.75 -46.56
N LEU A 10 -21.32 -72.49 -46.80
CA LEU A 10 -20.78 -71.67 -47.89
C LEU A 10 -19.66 -70.74 -47.38
N GLU A 11 -18.48 -70.82 -48.00
CA GLU A 11 -17.35 -69.96 -47.67
C GLU A 11 -17.48 -68.57 -48.30
N VAL A 12 -17.69 -67.54 -47.48
CA VAL A 12 -17.63 -66.13 -47.89
C VAL A 12 -16.20 -65.62 -47.78
N LYS A 13 -15.70 -65.09 -48.89
CA LYS A 13 -14.32 -64.67 -49.04
C LYS A 13 -14.07 -63.26 -48.51
N VAL A 14 -13.04 -63.12 -47.69
CA VAL A 14 -12.45 -61.85 -47.24
C VAL A 14 -11.20 -61.53 -48.08
N GLY A 15 -11.06 -60.30 -48.56
CA GLY A 15 -9.84 -59.90 -49.27
C GLY A 15 -9.92 -58.56 -50.01
N ARG A 16 -8.88 -58.28 -50.80
CA ARG A 16 -8.76 -57.02 -51.53
C ARG A 16 -9.63 -56.95 -52.79
N SER A 17 -10.18 -55.76 -53.05
CA SER A 17 -10.89 -55.38 -54.28
C SER A 17 -10.10 -55.75 -55.55
N VAL A 18 -10.80 -56.31 -56.54
CA VAL A 18 -10.29 -56.65 -57.87
C VAL A 18 -11.35 -56.35 -58.93
N PRO A 19 -11.01 -56.14 -60.22
CA PRO A 19 -11.99 -55.73 -61.23
C PRO A 19 -13.24 -56.64 -61.36
N ARG A 20 -13.11 -57.94 -61.04
CA ARG A 20 -14.21 -58.92 -61.02
C ARG A 20 -15.01 -58.99 -59.71
N HIS A 21 -14.46 -58.47 -58.60
CA HIS A 21 -15.09 -58.49 -57.28
C HIS A 21 -14.84 -57.13 -56.63
N ARG A 22 -15.81 -56.23 -56.79
CA ARG A 22 -15.77 -54.86 -56.24
C ARG A 22 -16.27 -54.84 -54.79
N VAL A 23 -15.93 -53.77 -54.09
CA VAL A 23 -16.45 -53.47 -52.76
C VAL A 23 -17.97 -53.34 -52.81
N ALA A 24 -18.68 -53.99 -51.87
CA ALA A 24 -20.11 -53.82 -51.64
C ALA A 24 -20.43 -53.95 -50.14
N GLU A 25 -21.59 -53.45 -49.71
CA GLU A 25 -22.03 -53.49 -48.30
C GLU A 25 -22.33 -54.91 -47.82
N ASN A 26 -22.71 -55.80 -48.75
CA ASN A 26 -23.03 -57.20 -48.52
C ASN A 26 -21.84 -58.16 -48.70
N ASN A 27 -20.61 -57.64 -48.85
CA ASN A 27 -19.42 -58.48 -49.04
C ASN A 27 -18.22 -58.06 -48.17
N ALA A 28 -17.30 -59.01 -47.95
CA ALA A 28 -16.07 -58.80 -47.19
C ALA A 28 -14.87 -58.38 -48.08
N ILE A 29 -15.16 -57.65 -49.17
CA ILE A 29 -14.14 -57.18 -50.12
C ILE A 29 -13.79 -55.71 -49.82
N PHE A 30 -12.53 -55.45 -49.48
CA PHE A 30 -12.06 -54.12 -49.05
C PHE A 30 -11.10 -53.52 -50.09
N ASP A 31 -11.18 -52.20 -50.31
CA ASP A 31 -10.17 -51.51 -51.12
C ASP A 31 -9.00 -51.07 -50.23
N CYS A 32 -8.20 -52.07 -49.81
CA CYS A 32 -7.09 -51.87 -48.89
C CYS A 32 -5.84 -52.59 -49.43
N LYS A 33 -4.75 -51.85 -49.67
CA LYS A 33 -3.52 -52.39 -50.29
C LYS A 33 -2.90 -53.52 -49.47
N VAL A 34 -2.91 -53.45 -48.14
CA VAL A 34 -2.28 -54.43 -47.24
C VAL A 34 -3.03 -55.76 -47.12
N LEU A 35 -4.21 -55.88 -47.72
CA LEU A 35 -4.92 -57.17 -47.85
C LEU A 35 -4.46 -57.93 -49.11
N SER A 36 -4.21 -59.23 -48.93
CA SER A 36 -4.15 -60.19 -50.04
C SER A 36 -5.49 -60.30 -50.78
N ARG A 37 -5.47 -60.68 -52.07
CA ARG A 37 -6.70 -60.84 -52.88
C ARG A 37 -7.61 -61.94 -52.36
N ASN A 38 -7.03 -63.01 -51.82
CA ASN A 38 -7.66 -64.02 -50.98
C ASN A 38 -6.94 -63.89 -49.63
N HIS A 39 -7.58 -63.32 -48.61
CA HIS A 39 -6.93 -63.06 -47.33
C HIS A 39 -7.39 -64.08 -46.28
N ALA A 40 -8.71 -64.17 -46.10
CA ALA A 40 -9.35 -65.12 -45.21
C ALA A 40 -10.68 -65.57 -45.81
N VAL A 41 -11.30 -66.57 -45.18
CA VAL A 41 -12.68 -67.01 -45.46
C VAL A 41 -13.45 -67.10 -44.15
N LEU A 42 -14.74 -66.75 -44.22
CA LEU A 42 -15.71 -66.82 -43.15
C LEU A 42 -16.83 -67.76 -43.59
N TRP A 43 -17.27 -68.66 -42.71
CA TRP A 43 -18.42 -69.53 -42.98
C TRP A 43 -19.17 -69.88 -41.69
N TYR A 44 -20.36 -70.44 -41.86
CA TYR A 44 -21.22 -70.91 -40.78
C TYR A 44 -21.47 -72.42 -40.96
N SER A 45 -21.20 -73.21 -39.92
CA SER A 45 -21.37 -74.68 -39.88
C SER A 45 -21.84 -75.10 -38.50
N ASP A 46 -22.78 -76.04 -38.41
CA ASP A 46 -23.16 -76.73 -37.16
C ASP A 46 -23.47 -75.80 -35.96
N GLY A 47 -24.12 -74.65 -36.23
CA GLY A 47 -24.48 -73.67 -35.20
C GLY A 47 -23.36 -72.68 -34.81
N LYS A 48 -22.18 -72.80 -35.43
CA LYS A 48 -20.96 -72.04 -35.11
C LYS A 48 -20.46 -71.25 -36.32
N PHE A 49 -19.75 -70.16 -36.03
CA PHE A 49 -19.10 -69.32 -37.03
C PHE A 49 -17.60 -69.59 -37.03
N PHE A 50 -17.01 -69.68 -38.21
CA PHE A 50 -15.60 -69.98 -38.37
C PHE A 50 -14.91 -68.97 -39.29
N ILE A 51 -13.65 -68.67 -38.96
CA ILE A 51 -12.73 -67.89 -39.78
C ILE A 51 -11.47 -68.72 -40.06
N ARG A 52 -10.85 -68.50 -41.22
CA ARG A 52 -9.59 -69.15 -41.59
C ARG A 52 -8.76 -68.26 -42.48
N ASP A 53 -7.49 -68.09 -42.15
CA ASP A 53 -6.51 -67.42 -43.00
C ASP A 53 -6.18 -68.30 -44.22
N THR A 54 -6.22 -67.72 -45.44
CA THR A 54 -5.98 -68.46 -46.69
C THR A 54 -4.53 -68.37 -47.20
N GLY A 55 -3.56 -68.15 -46.32
CA GLY A 55 -2.15 -67.92 -46.69
C GLY A 55 -1.88 -66.45 -46.99
N SER A 56 -2.46 -65.55 -46.19
CA SER A 56 -2.31 -64.11 -46.33
C SER A 56 -0.85 -63.66 -46.13
N SER A 57 -0.47 -62.60 -46.83
CA SER A 57 0.90 -62.06 -46.79
C SER A 57 1.21 -61.39 -45.45
N ASN A 58 0.21 -60.70 -44.89
CA ASN A 58 0.35 -59.86 -43.70
C ASN A 58 -0.35 -60.43 -42.44
N GLY A 59 -1.02 -61.59 -42.56
CA GLY A 59 -1.68 -62.29 -41.45
C GLY A 59 -3.11 -61.84 -41.15
N THR A 60 -3.94 -62.81 -40.78
CA THR A 60 -5.20 -62.62 -40.06
C THR A 60 -4.97 -62.78 -38.55
N PHE A 61 -5.64 -61.95 -37.75
CA PHE A 61 -5.57 -61.95 -36.30
C PHE A 61 -6.99 -61.94 -35.70
N ILE A 62 -7.18 -62.60 -34.56
CA ILE A 62 -8.39 -62.53 -33.71
C ILE A 62 -7.91 -62.14 -32.31
N ASN A 63 -8.50 -61.11 -31.71
CA ASN A 63 -8.18 -60.64 -30.35
C ASN A 63 -6.65 -60.50 -30.13
N ASN A 64 -5.98 -59.86 -31.09
CA ASN A 64 -4.52 -59.67 -31.21
C ASN A 64 -3.67 -60.95 -31.39
N GLN A 65 -4.26 -62.15 -31.39
CA GLN A 65 -3.56 -63.41 -31.69
C GLN A 65 -3.56 -63.72 -33.19
N ARG A 66 -2.39 -64.03 -33.76
CA ARG A 66 -2.23 -64.35 -35.18
C ARG A 66 -2.58 -65.82 -35.48
N LEU A 67 -3.36 -66.08 -36.53
CA LEU A 67 -3.90 -67.41 -36.83
C LEU A 67 -2.94 -68.38 -37.52
N SER A 68 -1.95 -67.87 -38.26
CA SER A 68 -0.96 -68.69 -38.97
C SER A 68 0.35 -67.94 -39.22
N PRO A 69 1.47 -68.66 -39.48
CA PRO A 69 2.71 -68.09 -40.01
C PRO A 69 2.50 -67.33 -41.34
N MET A 70 3.47 -66.51 -41.77
CA MET A 70 3.36 -65.75 -43.03
C MET A 70 3.20 -66.69 -44.24
N GLY A 71 2.22 -66.42 -45.11
CA GLY A 71 1.94 -67.23 -46.30
C GLY A 71 1.39 -68.63 -46.03
N HIS A 72 1.14 -69.02 -44.78
CA HIS A 72 0.60 -70.33 -44.42
C HIS A 72 -0.90 -70.25 -44.14
N ARG A 73 -1.67 -71.25 -44.59
CA ARG A 73 -3.10 -71.38 -44.29
C ARG A 73 -3.25 -71.71 -42.80
N SER A 74 -4.23 -71.10 -42.11
CA SER A 74 -4.58 -71.51 -40.75
C SER A 74 -5.50 -72.73 -40.75
N ASP A 75 -5.63 -73.36 -39.59
CA ASP A 75 -6.80 -74.21 -39.30
C ASP A 75 -8.07 -73.33 -39.14
N PRO A 76 -9.28 -73.93 -39.16
CA PRO A 76 -10.51 -73.24 -38.78
C PRO A 76 -10.49 -72.76 -37.33
N PHE A 77 -10.68 -71.46 -37.12
CA PHE A 77 -10.89 -70.87 -35.80
C PHE A 77 -12.37 -70.52 -35.61
N GLU A 78 -12.96 -70.95 -34.50
CA GLU A 78 -14.31 -70.56 -34.09
C GLU A 78 -14.30 -69.11 -33.60
N VAL A 79 -15.32 -68.32 -33.98
CA VAL A 79 -15.49 -66.91 -33.59
C VAL A 79 -16.88 -66.66 -33.02
N SER A 80 -16.96 -65.77 -32.04
CA SER A 80 -18.19 -65.34 -31.38
C SER A 80 -18.47 -63.85 -31.59
N SER A 81 -19.70 -63.41 -31.26
CA SER A 81 -20.03 -61.99 -31.31
C SER A 81 -19.15 -61.20 -30.32
N GLY A 82 -18.64 -60.06 -30.75
CA GLY A 82 -17.72 -59.23 -29.97
C GLY A 82 -16.22 -59.47 -30.21
N ASP A 83 -15.83 -60.57 -30.87
CA ASP A 83 -14.42 -60.80 -31.22
C ASP A 83 -13.90 -59.73 -32.19
N ILE A 84 -12.68 -59.25 -31.97
CA ILE A 84 -12.01 -58.26 -32.82
C ILE A 84 -11.14 -59.00 -33.83
N VAL A 85 -11.48 -58.90 -35.12
CA VAL A 85 -10.68 -59.44 -36.22
C VAL A 85 -9.88 -58.33 -36.89
N GLN A 86 -8.62 -58.64 -37.19
CA GLN A 86 -7.72 -57.76 -37.94
C GLN A 86 -7.16 -58.50 -39.16
N PHE A 87 -7.23 -57.86 -40.33
CA PHE A 87 -6.70 -58.35 -41.58
C PHE A 87 -5.51 -57.50 -42.00
N GLY A 88 -4.32 -58.09 -41.98
CA GLY A 88 -3.04 -57.44 -42.23
C GLY A 88 -2.52 -56.58 -41.08
N VAL A 89 -1.39 -55.93 -41.32
CA VAL A 89 -0.74 -54.96 -40.42
C VAL A 89 -0.50 -53.66 -41.18
N ASP A 90 -0.33 -52.56 -40.46
CA ASP A 90 -0.05 -51.26 -41.05
C ASP A 90 1.33 -51.27 -41.73
N VAL A 91 1.40 -50.80 -42.97
CA VAL A 91 2.64 -50.76 -43.76
C VAL A 91 2.94 -49.33 -44.21
N THR A 92 4.11 -48.82 -43.83
CA THR A 92 4.62 -47.51 -44.27
C THR A 92 5.50 -47.67 -45.50
N GLU A 93 5.19 -46.96 -46.59
CA GLU A 93 5.99 -47.01 -47.82
C GLU A 93 7.08 -45.91 -47.81
N ASN A 94 8.33 -46.31 -47.56
CA ASN A 94 9.48 -45.42 -47.37
C ASN A 94 9.72 -44.43 -48.53
N SER A 95 9.29 -44.75 -49.75
CA SER A 95 9.47 -43.91 -50.93
C SER A 95 8.51 -42.71 -51.00
N ARG A 96 7.43 -42.69 -50.21
CA ARG A 96 6.41 -41.63 -50.24
C ARG A 96 5.98 -41.11 -48.87
N LYS A 97 6.40 -41.75 -47.76
CA LYS A 97 5.89 -41.49 -46.40
C LYS A 97 4.36 -41.69 -46.28
N GLU A 98 3.76 -42.47 -47.17
CA GLU A 98 2.35 -42.87 -47.07
C GLU A 98 2.25 -44.12 -46.18
N THR A 99 1.34 -44.08 -45.21
CA THR A 99 0.94 -45.25 -44.42
C THR A 99 -0.30 -45.91 -45.02
N HIS A 100 -0.29 -47.23 -45.11
CA HIS A 100 -1.45 -48.01 -45.54
C HIS A 100 -1.95 -48.86 -44.37
N GLY A 101 -3.04 -48.40 -43.77
CA GLY A 101 -3.65 -49.04 -42.61
C GLY A 101 -4.32 -50.39 -42.93
N CYS A 102 -4.27 -51.29 -41.96
CA CYS A 102 -4.97 -52.57 -41.96
C CYS A 102 -6.49 -52.43 -41.76
N ILE A 103 -7.21 -53.54 -41.88
CA ILE A 103 -8.65 -53.59 -41.61
C ILE A 103 -8.87 -54.23 -40.24
N VAL A 104 -9.29 -53.44 -39.25
CA VAL A 104 -9.75 -53.90 -37.93
C VAL A 104 -11.28 -53.82 -37.88
N ALA A 105 -11.94 -54.88 -37.43
CA ALA A 105 -13.39 -54.95 -37.34
C ALA A 105 -13.85 -55.80 -36.14
N THR A 106 -14.87 -55.33 -35.43
CA THR A 106 -15.57 -56.13 -34.41
C THR A 106 -16.66 -56.98 -35.08
N LEU A 107 -16.67 -58.29 -34.83
CA LEU A 107 -17.69 -59.18 -35.35
C LEU A 107 -19.01 -59.02 -34.58
N LYS A 108 -20.13 -59.01 -35.32
CA LYS A 108 -21.48 -59.21 -34.76
C LYS A 108 -22.14 -60.36 -35.48
N LEU A 109 -22.45 -61.44 -34.76
CA LEU A 109 -22.81 -62.73 -35.34
C LEU A 109 -24.22 -63.15 -34.90
N PHE A 110 -25.11 -63.33 -35.86
CA PHE A 110 -26.52 -63.66 -35.64
C PHE A 110 -26.83 -65.05 -36.19
N LEU A 111 -27.38 -65.92 -35.35
CA LEU A 111 -27.90 -67.22 -35.73
C LEU A 111 -29.12 -67.07 -36.67
N PRO A 112 -29.49 -68.12 -37.45
CA PRO A 112 -30.71 -68.12 -38.26
C PRO A 112 -32.00 -67.77 -37.46
N ASP A 113 -32.01 -68.08 -36.17
CA ASP A 113 -33.07 -67.74 -35.21
C ASP A 113 -33.16 -66.24 -34.85
N GLY A 114 -32.31 -65.38 -35.43
CA GLY A 114 -32.22 -63.95 -35.13
C GLY A 114 -31.52 -63.61 -33.80
N ARG A 115 -31.04 -64.62 -33.06
CA ARG A 115 -30.32 -64.46 -31.79
C ARG A 115 -28.83 -64.18 -32.03
N GLU A 116 -28.28 -63.19 -31.35
CA GLU A 116 -26.83 -62.91 -31.35
C GLU A 116 -26.08 -64.03 -30.57
N THR A 117 -24.90 -64.43 -31.04
CA THR A 117 -24.08 -65.42 -30.32
C THR A 117 -23.51 -64.80 -29.03
N LYS A 118 -23.38 -65.61 -27.98
CA LYS A 118 -22.82 -65.16 -26.69
C LYS A 118 -21.36 -64.73 -26.89
N ALA A 119 -20.94 -63.65 -26.25
CA ALA A 119 -19.57 -63.20 -26.31
C ALA A 119 -18.59 -64.26 -25.77
N SER A 120 -17.43 -64.39 -26.42
CA SER A 120 -16.36 -65.31 -26.04
C SER A 120 -15.94 -65.09 -24.58
N GLN A 121 -16.12 -66.08 -23.71
CA GLN A 121 -15.61 -66.06 -22.31
C GLN A 121 -14.07 -66.21 -22.22
N SER A 122 -13.34 -65.90 -23.29
CA SER A 122 -11.89 -66.02 -23.37
C SER A 122 -11.18 -64.70 -23.01
N THR A 123 -11.55 -64.09 -21.88
CA THR A 123 -10.62 -63.19 -21.18
C THR A 123 -9.68 -64.07 -20.36
N CYS A 124 -8.74 -64.73 -21.06
CA CYS A 124 -7.73 -65.56 -20.44
C CYS A 124 -6.69 -64.68 -19.71
N VAL A 125 -7.05 -64.24 -18.49
CA VAL A 125 -6.05 -63.85 -17.49
C VAL A 125 -5.41 -65.14 -16.99
N GLY A 126 -4.49 -65.68 -17.78
CA GLY A 126 -3.47 -66.57 -17.26
C GLY A 126 -2.60 -65.77 -16.28
N GLU A 127 -2.15 -66.41 -15.20
CA GLU A 127 -1.14 -65.81 -14.33
C GLU A 127 0.09 -65.45 -15.18
N ILE A 128 0.38 -64.16 -15.31
CA ILE A 128 1.50 -63.67 -16.11
C ILE A 128 2.78 -64.22 -15.47
N PRO A 129 3.63 -64.98 -16.20
CA PRO A 129 4.85 -65.51 -15.64
C PRO A 129 5.71 -64.39 -15.02
N PRO A 130 6.32 -64.62 -13.84
CA PRO A 130 7.06 -63.57 -13.16
C PRO A 130 8.21 -63.02 -14.01
N GLU A 131 8.88 -63.84 -14.84
CA GLU A 131 9.86 -63.34 -15.82
C GLU A 131 9.27 -62.32 -16.81
N ASP A 132 8.07 -62.54 -17.35
CA ASP A 132 7.45 -61.63 -18.32
C ASP A 132 7.04 -60.31 -17.66
N LEU A 133 6.59 -60.34 -16.41
CA LEU A 133 6.30 -59.14 -15.62
C LEU A 133 7.58 -58.35 -15.29
N HIS A 134 8.67 -59.03 -14.93
CA HIS A 134 9.97 -58.38 -14.70
C HIS A 134 10.53 -57.76 -16.00
N ARG A 135 10.41 -58.48 -17.13
CA ARG A 135 10.83 -58.00 -18.44
C ARG A 135 9.99 -56.80 -18.91
N LEU A 136 8.69 -56.80 -18.66
CA LEU A 136 7.82 -55.65 -18.91
C LEU A 136 8.23 -54.45 -18.04
N ASN A 137 8.52 -54.66 -16.76
CA ASN A 137 9.01 -53.61 -15.87
C ASN A 137 10.36 -53.04 -16.34
N GLN A 138 11.28 -53.89 -16.82
CA GLN A 138 12.53 -53.43 -17.44
C GLN A 138 12.25 -52.56 -18.68
N TYR A 139 11.38 -52.98 -19.60
CA TYR A 139 11.04 -52.17 -20.77
C TYR A 139 10.35 -50.85 -20.39
N ILE A 140 9.51 -50.82 -19.35
CA ILE A 140 8.92 -49.59 -18.83
C ILE A 140 10.01 -48.65 -18.29
N GLN A 141 10.98 -49.15 -17.53
CA GLN A 141 12.10 -48.35 -17.04
C GLN A 141 12.99 -47.82 -18.17
N GLU A 142 13.30 -48.64 -19.18
CA GLU A 142 14.05 -48.22 -20.37
C GLU A 142 13.27 -47.15 -21.18
N LEU A 143 11.94 -47.26 -21.29
CA LEU A 143 11.09 -46.27 -21.93
C LEU A 143 11.08 -44.94 -21.16
N VAL A 144 10.91 -44.96 -19.84
CA VAL A 144 10.93 -43.77 -18.98
C VAL A 144 12.28 -43.05 -19.04
N GLN A 145 13.41 -43.78 -19.01
CA GLN A 145 14.74 -43.18 -19.19
C GLN A 145 14.90 -42.54 -20.58
N ARG A 146 14.33 -43.16 -21.62
CA ARG A 146 14.35 -42.65 -23.00
C ARG A 146 13.48 -41.41 -23.16
N GLU A 147 12.33 -41.37 -22.51
CA GLU A 147 11.42 -40.23 -22.42
C GLU A 147 12.10 -39.04 -21.75
N GLN A 148 12.68 -39.23 -20.56
CA GLN A 148 13.47 -38.18 -19.86
C GLN A 148 14.63 -37.64 -20.72
N MET A 149 15.31 -38.50 -21.48
CA MET A 149 16.36 -38.06 -22.42
C MET A 149 15.79 -37.23 -23.59
N LEU A 150 14.58 -37.56 -24.07
CA LEU A 150 13.91 -36.80 -25.13
C LEU A 150 13.39 -35.45 -24.61
N GLU A 151 12.81 -35.41 -23.41
CA GLU A 151 12.41 -34.17 -22.74
C GLU A 151 13.61 -33.22 -22.54
N SER A 152 14.73 -33.74 -22.02
CA SER A 152 15.97 -32.98 -21.85
C SER A 152 16.48 -32.40 -23.19
N LYS A 153 16.51 -33.23 -24.25
CA LYS A 153 16.88 -32.78 -25.60
C LYS A 153 15.91 -31.75 -26.19
N LEU A 154 14.62 -31.85 -25.88
CA LEU A 154 13.61 -30.89 -26.33
C LEU A 154 13.82 -29.54 -25.64
N VAL A 155 14.08 -29.54 -24.32
CA VAL A 155 14.44 -28.35 -23.55
C VAL A 155 15.73 -27.70 -24.08
N ASP A 156 16.76 -28.48 -24.42
CA ASP A 156 17.99 -27.94 -24.99
C ASP A 156 17.80 -27.40 -26.41
N LEU A 157 16.97 -28.04 -27.24
CA LEU A 157 16.56 -27.51 -28.55
C LEU A 157 15.77 -26.21 -28.43
N GLN A 158 14.89 -26.07 -27.41
CA GLN A 158 14.18 -24.82 -27.12
C GLN A 158 15.15 -23.71 -26.73
N LYS A 159 16.15 -23.98 -25.87
CA LYS A 159 17.20 -23.00 -25.53
C LYS A 159 18.00 -22.56 -26.76
N ILE A 160 18.39 -23.50 -27.63
CA ILE A 160 19.11 -23.19 -28.87
C ILE A 160 18.23 -22.38 -29.84
N LEU A 161 16.94 -22.69 -29.93
CA LEU A 161 15.98 -21.93 -30.74
C LEU A 161 15.86 -20.48 -30.24
N GLU A 162 15.66 -20.28 -28.94
CA GLU A 162 15.52 -18.94 -28.36
C GLU A 162 16.82 -18.13 -28.50
N LEU A 163 17.98 -18.77 -28.24
CA LEU A 163 19.29 -18.15 -28.49
C LEU A 163 19.49 -17.79 -29.98
N SER A 164 19.05 -18.65 -30.90
CA SER A 164 19.11 -18.36 -32.33
C SER A 164 18.19 -17.20 -32.73
N LYS A 165 17.05 -17.05 -32.06
CA LYS A 165 16.11 -15.94 -32.26
C LYS A 165 16.70 -14.62 -31.72
N THR A 166 17.19 -14.58 -30.48
CA THR A 166 17.82 -13.38 -29.91
C THR A 166 19.06 -12.96 -30.71
N ASN A 167 19.85 -13.92 -31.21
CA ASN A 167 20.99 -13.63 -32.08
C ASN A 167 20.56 -13.06 -33.43
N ALA A 168 19.46 -13.56 -34.01
CA ALA A 168 18.89 -12.99 -35.23
C ALA A 168 18.38 -11.56 -35.00
N GLU A 169 17.62 -11.32 -33.92
CA GLU A 169 17.12 -10.00 -33.54
C GLU A 169 18.27 -8.99 -33.32
N SER A 170 19.33 -9.40 -32.61
CA SER A 170 20.56 -8.61 -32.43
C SER A 170 21.26 -8.31 -33.77
N SER A 171 21.34 -9.30 -34.68
CA SER A 171 21.92 -9.11 -36.01
C SER A 171 21.08 -8.16 -36.89
N TRP A 172 19.76 -8.19 -36.79
CA TRP A 172 18.87 -7.24 -37.47
C TRP A 172 19.05 -5.83 -36.92
N GLN A 173 19.15 -5.69 -35.59
CA GLN A 173 19.37 -4.39 -34.95
C GLN A 173 20.72 -3.79 -35.34
N ALA A 174 21.79 -4.59 -35.33
CA ALA A 174 23.12 -4.17 -35.78
C ALA A 174 23.12 -3.67 -37.23
N MET A 175 22.38 -4.32 -38.13
CA MET A 175 22.24 -3.88 -39.53
C MET A 175 21.50 -2.54 -39.64
N ILE A 176 20.44 -2.33 -38.85
CA ILE A 176 19.70 -1.05 -38.80
C ILE A 176 20.60 0.08 -38.28
N ASP A 177 21.45 -0.21 -37.29
CA ASP A 177 22.38 0.77 -36.73
C ASP A 177 23.58 1.04 -37.66
N GLU A 178 24.04 0.05 -38.43
CA GLU A 178 24.98 0.26 -39.54
C GLU A 178 24.39 1.19 -40.60
N ASP A 179 23.16 0.94 -41.07
CA ASP A 179 22.45 1.82 -42.02
C ASP A 179 22.31 3.26 -41.47
N ARG A 180 22.01 3.42 -40.18
CA ARG A 180 21.94 4.75 -39.52
C ARG A 180 23.30 5.45 -39.49
N LEU A 181 24.38 4.71 -39.20
CA LEU A 181 25.74 5.24 -39.19
C LEU A 181 26.20 5.63 -40.61
N LEU A 182 25.91 4.82 -41.62
CA LEU A 182 26.19 5.13 -43.03
C LEU A 182 25.45 6.40 -43.48
N ASN A 183 24.16 6.53 -43.17
CA ASN A 183 23.40 7.77 -43.42
C ASN A 183 23.99 8.98 -42.67
N ARG A 184 24.49 8.79 -41.45
CA ARG A 184 25.16 9.87 -40.70
C ARG A 184 26.51 10.25 -41.31
N ILE A 185 27.27 9.28 -41.82
CA ILE A 185 28.52 9.53 -42.54
C ILE A 185 28.24 10.33 -43.80
N ASP A 186 27.28 9.94 -44.64
CA ASP A 186 26.90 10.70 -45.85
C ASP A 186 26.48 12.14 -45.51
N ILE A 187 25.70 12.37 -44.45
CA ILE A 187 25.35 13.73 -44.00
C ILE A 187 26.61 14.53 -43.58
N LEU A 188 27.57 13.90 -42.91
CA LEU A 188 28.82 14.54 -42.48
C LEU A 188 29.77 14.79 -43.66
N GLU A 189 29.87 13.89 -44.61
CA GLU A 189 30.63 14.05 -45.86
C GLU A 189 30.04 15.17 -46.72
N ASN A 190 28.71 15.22 -46.89
CA ASN A 190 28.04 16.32 -47.57
C ASN A 190 28.24 17.66 -46.86
N LYS A 191 28.22 17.70 -45.52
CA LYS A 191 28.57 18.90 -44.75
C LYS A 191 30.02 19.31 -44.96
N LEU A 192 30.96 18.38 -44.85
CA LEU A 192 32.39 18.63 -45.03
C LEU A 192 32.69 19.11 -46.46
N GLN A 193 32.06 18.52 -47.46
CA GLN A 193 32.16 18.96 -48.86
C GLN A 193 31.54 20.35 -49.08
N ASN A 194 30.46 20.69 -48.36
CA ASN A 194 29.90 22.05 -48.38
C ASN A 194 30.83 23.05 -47.68
N TYR A 195 31.42 22.72 -46.54
CA TYR A 195 32.44 23.55 -45.89
C TYR A 195 33.67 23.75 -46.81
N GLN A 196 34.16 22.70 -47.46
CA GLN A 196 35.25 22.78 -48.44
C GLN A 196 34.92 23.71 -49.62
N LYS A 197 33.64 23.81 -50.02
CA LYS A 197 33.16 24.69 -51.11
C LYS A 197 32.77 26.10 -50.65
N ALA A 198 32.48 26.31 -49.36
CA ALA A 198 31.89 27.54 -48.83
C ALA A 198 32.79 28.31 -47.84
N ALA A 199 33.91 27.74 -47.40
CA ALA A 199 34.87 28.32 -46.48
C ALA A 199 35.68 29.48 -47.10
N THR A 200 35.04 30.64 -47.23
CA THR A 200 35.76 31.92 -47.15
C THR A 200 36.08 32.19 -45.68
N GLU A 201 37.30 32.64 -45.38
CA GLU A 201 37.80 32.84 -44.00
C GLU A 201 36.86 33.68 -43.14
N ASP A 202 36.22 34.69 -43.73
CA ASP A 202 35.25 35.57 -43.05
C ASP A 202 34.03 34.83 -42.49
N LYS A 203 33.52 33.80 -43.19
CA LYS A 203 32.37 33.00 -42.73
C LYS A 203 32.74 32.06 -41.58
N LEU A 204 33.97 31.55 -41.60
CA LEU A 204 34.50 30.77 -40.48
C LEU A 204 34.66 31.67 -39.24
N ARG A 205 35.12 32.91 -39.41
CA ARG A 205 35.19 33.91 -38.33
C ARG A 205 33.81 34.26 -37.79
N GLU A 206 32.81 34.44 -38.66
CA GLU A 206 31.41 34.71 -38.28
C GLU A 206 30.77 33.51 -37.53
N GLU A 207 30.96 32.27 -38.01
CA GLU A 207 30.49 31.06 -37.31
C GLU A 207 31.19 30.87 -35.96
N VAL A 208 32.50 31.12 -35.86
CA VAL A 208 33.25 31.05 -34.59
C VAL A 208 32.77 32.11 -33.61
N GLN A 209 32.56 33.36 -34.05
CA GLN A 209 32.00 34.41 -33.20
C GLN A 209 30.61 34.02 -32.70
N LYS A 210 29.74 33.52 -33.57
CA LYS A 210 28.40 33.05 -33.18
C LYS A 210 28.45 31.91 -32.18
N LEU A 211 29.35 30.93 -32.35
CA LEU A 211 29.53 29.85 -31.39
C LEU A 211 30.08 30.34 -30.03
N GLN A 212 30.88 31.40 -30.02
CA GLN A 212 31.32 32.06 -28.77
C GLN A 212 30.16 32.79 -28.08
N GLU A 213 29.31 33.49 -28.84
CA GLU A 213 28.10 34.14 -28.32
C GLU A 213 27.10 33.10 -27.75
N ASP A 214 26.81 32.03 -28.51
CA ASP A 214 25.97 30.92 -28.06
C ASP A 214 26.56 30.26 -26.80
N LYS A 215 27.89 30.01 -26.74
CA LYS A 215 28.58 29.47 -25.55
C LYS A 215 28.35 30.35 -24.32
N LEU A 216 28.48 31.67 -24.44
CA LEU A 216 28.26 32.61 -23.33
C LEU A 216 26.80 32.57 -22.85
N VAL A 217 25.83 32.55 -23.77
CA VAL A 217 24.40 32.44 -23.44
C VAL A 217 24.09 31.13 -22.71
N TYR A 218 24.62 30.00 -23.18
CA TYR A 218 24.45 28.71 -22.47
C TYR A 218 25.12 28.72 -21.09
N GLN A 219 26.32 29.30 -20.99
CA GLN A 219 27.05 29.38 -19.72
C GLN A 219 26.31 30.24 -18.68
N ASP A 220 25.73 31.37 -19.08
CA ASP A 220 25.01 32.25 -18.16
C ASP A 220 23.62 31.70 -17.81
N SER A 221 22.92 31.08 -18.77
CA SER A 221 21.69 30.32 -18.50
C SER A 221 21.92 29.17 -17.51
N ALA A 222 23.02 28.42 -17.65
CA ALA A 222 23.39 27.37 -16.71
C ALA A 222 23.72 27.91 -15.31
N LYS A 223 24.45 29.04 -15.21
CA LYS A 223 24.71 29.72 -13.93
C LYS A 223 23.42 30.19 -13.27
N GLU A 224 22.47 30.72 -14.03
CA GLU A 224 21.18 31.20 -13.51
C GLU A 224 20.29 30.05 -13.03
N ALA A 225 20.18 28.97 -13.81
CA ALA A 225 19.50 27.75 -13.41
C ALA A 225 20.11 27.16 -12.12
N LEU A 226 21.44 27.10 -12.03
CA LEU A 226 22.14 26.63 -10.84
C LEU A 226 21.85 27.51 -9.61
N ARG A 227 21.91 28.85 -9.76
CA ARG A 227 21.55 29.80 -8.69
C ARG A 227 20.11 29.60 -8.21
N LYS A 228 19.17 29.37 -9.13
CA LYS A 228 17.76 29.10 -8.81
C LYS A 228 17.61 27.81 -7.99
N VAL A 229 18.25 26.71 -8.39
CA VAL A 229 18.25 25.44 -7.64
C VAL A 229 18.88 25.61 -6.24
N TYR A 230 19.97 26.37 -6.12
CA TYR A 230 20.55 26.68 -4.80
C TYR A 230 19.60 27.49 -3.91
N GLN A 231 18.88 28.46 -4.48
CA GLN A 231 17.90 29.26 -3.75
C GLN A 231 16.70 28.40 -3.29
N GLU A 232 16.13 27.59 -4.18
CA GLU A 232 15.04 26.65 -3.86
C GLU A 232 15.47 25.65 -2.77
N ARG A 233 16.70 25.11 -2.84
CA ARG A 233 17.28 24.24 -1.80
C ARG A 233 17.41 24.98 -0.47
N TYR A 234 17.89 26.22 -0.46
CA TYR A 234 18.04 27.02 0.75
C TYR A 234 16.68 27.30 1.43
N GLU A 235 15.67 27.66 0.65
CA GLU A 235 14.30 27.86 1.15
C GLU A 235 13.67 26.57 1.67
N ALA A 236 13.91 25.43 1.01
CA ALA A 236 13.47 24.12 1.49
C ALA A 236 14.10 23.76 2.85
N ILE A 237 15.40 24.02 3.02
CA ILE A 237 16.11 23.81 4.30
C ILE A 237 15.54 24.72 5.40
N GLN A 238 15.27 26.00 5.10
CA GLN A 238 14.64 26.90 6.08
C GLN A 238 13.23 26.43 6.48
N LYS A 239 12.42 25.95 5.53
CA LYS A 239 11.08 25.40 5.81
C LYS A 239 11.16 24.13 6.67
N LEU A 240 12.10 23.24 6.36
CA LEU A 240 12.36 22.01 7.14
C LEU A 240 12.73 22.35 8.58
N ALA A 241 13.69 23.27 8.80
CA ALA A 241 14.07 23.74 10.13
C ALA A 241 12.95 24.54 10.86
N GLY A 242 11.93 25.00 10.12
CA GLY A 242 10.68 25.52 10.68
C GLY A 242 9.78 24.41 11.20
N MET A 243 9.57 23.37 10.38
CA MET A 243 8.74 22.21 10.71
C MET A 243 9.34 21.36 11.83
N GLU A 244 10.66 21.18 11.90
CA GLU A 244 11.33 20.48 13.02
C GLU A 244 11.08 21.17 14.37
N ARG A 245 11.11 22.51 14.41
CA ARG A 245 10.81 23.27 15.63
C ARG A 245 9.33 23.18 16.03
N ALA A 246 8.43 23.20 15.05
CA ALA A 246 6.99 23.02 15.30
C ALA A 246 6.68 21.59 15.80
N LEU A 247 7.33 20.57 15.23
CA LEU A 247 7.22 19.19 15.67
C LEU A 247 7.70 19.04 17.12
N CYS A 248 8.89 19.58 17.45
CA CYS A 248 9.43 19.57 18.81
C CYS A 248 8.46 20.21 19.82
N SER A 249 7.91 21.38 19.51
CA SER A 249 6.88 22.03 20.35
C SER A 249 5.63 21.17 20.55
N SER A 250 5.16 20.49 19.50
CA SER A 250 3.99 19.61 19.57
C SER A 250 4.27 18.31 20.34
N GLU A 251 5.49 17.78 20.24
CA GLU A 251 5.94 16.63 21.04
C GLU A 251 6.02 16.98 22.53
N ASP A 252 6.52 18.17 22.88
CA ASP A 252 6.52 18.71 24.25
C ASP A 252 5.10 18.92 24.79
N GLU A 253 4.20 19.50 24.01
CA GLU A 253 2.77 19.64 24.35
C GLU A 253 2.10 18.27 24.57
N CYS A 254 2.37 17.30 23.69
CA CYS A 254 1.89 15.93 23.83
C CYS A 254 2.46 15.23 25.08
N SER A 255 3.69 15.56 25.48
CA SER A 255 4.31 15.06 26.71
C SER A 255 3.62 15.63 27.95
N LEU A 256 3.39 16.94 27.98
CA LEU A 256 2.68 17.63 29.06
C LEU A 256 1.24 17.13 29.21
N LEU A 257 0.51 16.96 28.10
CA LEU A 257 -0.85 16.42 28.12
C LEU A 257 -0.90 14.98 28.66
N LYS A 258 0.08 14.13 28.31
CA LYS A 258 0.20 12.77 28.89
C LYS A 258 0.42 12.82 30.39
N GLU A 259 1.28 13.72 30.88
CA GLU A 259 1.52 13.89 32.32
C GLU A 259 0.24 14.36 33.05
N GLN A 260 -0.51 15.31 32.48
CA GLN A 260 -1.79 15.75 33.03
C GLN A 260 -2.84 14.62 33.08
N VAL A 261 -2.96 13.83 32.01
CA VAL A 261 -3.86 12.67 31.98
C VAL A 261 -3.46 11.61 33.02
N MET A 262 -2.16 11.37 33.22
CA MET A 262 -1.69 10.45 34.27
C MET A 262 -2.06 10.95 35.68
N LYS A 263 -1.88 12.24 35.96
CA LYS A 263 -2.28 12.85 37.25
C LYS A 263 -3.78 12.73 37.49
N ALA A 264 -4.60 13.07 36.49
CA ALA A 264 -6.06 12.94 36.59
C ALA A 264 -6.51 11.47 36.79
N GLN A 265 -5.83 10.50 36.17
CA GLN A 265 -6.09 9.07 36.39
C GLN A 265 -5.71 8.62 37.81
N GLU A 266 -4.65 9.18 38.38
CA GLU A 266 -4.23 8.91 39.75
C GLU A 266 -5.21 9.51 40.77
N GLU A 267 -5.63 10.77 40.59
CA GLU A 267 -6.69 11.42 41.39
C GLU A 267 -8.03 10.67 41.31
N LEU A 268 -8.40 10.16 40.12
CA LEU A 268 -9.61 9.33 39.96
C LEU A 268 -9.48 8.00 40.70
N ARG A 269 -8.31 7.34 40.67
CA ARG A 269 -8.05 6.12 41.45
C ARG A 269 -8.12 6.39 42.94
N ASP A 270 -7.58 7.51 43.39
CA ASP A 270 -7.59 7.96 44.78
C ASP A 270 -9.01 8.23 45.29
N THR A 271 -9.81 8.96 44.51
CA THR A 271 -11.22 9.25 44.84
C THR A 271 -12.09 7.98 44.84
N LEU A 272 -11.89 7.07 43.88
CA LEU A 272 -12.52 5.74 43.90
C LEU A 272 -12.14 4.94 45.15
N SER A 273 -10.87 4.99 45.60
CA SER A 273 -10.46 4.31 46.84
C SER A 273 -11.18 4.88 48.06
N ARG A 274 -11.29 6.22 48.16
CA ARG A 274 -12.01 6.91 49.23
C ARG A 274 -13.49 6.56 49.21
N PHE A 275 -14.13 6.55 48.03
CA PHE A 275 -15.52 6.12 47.85
C PHE A 275 -15.73 4.69 48.36
N ASN A 276 -14.87 3.74 47.97
CA ASN A 276 -14.96 2.35 48.45
C ASN A 276 -14.83 2.25 49.98
N THR A 277 -13.93 3.00 50.62
CA THR A 277 -13.85 3.03 52.10
C THR A 277 -15.05 3.67 52.77
N LEU A 278 -15.74 4.60 52.11
CA LEU A 278 -16.95 5.24 52.62
C LEU A 278 -18.17 4.32 52.47
N GLN A 279 -18.26 3.60 51.34
CA GLN A 279 -19.24 2.54 51.10
C GLN A 279 -19.12 1.45 52.16
N GLN A 280 -17.91 0.94 52.43
CA GLN A 280 -17.68 -0.05 53.48
C GLN A 280 -18.15 0.43 54.86
N LYS A 281 -17.88 1.70 55.22
CA LYS A 281 -18.37 2.29 56.47
C LYS A 281 -19.89 2.43 56.53
N TYR A 282 -20.53 2.71 55.38
CA TYR A 282 -21.99 2.77 55.27
C TYR A 282 -22.59 1.38 55.46
N ASP A 283 -22.05 0.36 54.79
CA ASP A 283 -22.49 -1.04 54.91
C ASP A 283 -22.33 -1.55 56.35
N GLU A 284 -21.20 -1.24 57.01
CA GLU A 284 -20.98 -1.51 58.45
C GLU A 284 -21.99 -0.78 59.36
N LEU A 285 -22.40 0.45 59.01
CA LEU A 285 -23.41 1.18 59.78
C LEU A 285 -24.79 0.55 59.58
N ALA A 286 -25.16 0.19 58.35
CA ALA A 286 -26.41 -0.47 58.02
C ALA A 286 -26.54 -1.83 58.74
N GLU A 287 -25.45 -2.61 58.81
CA GLU A 287 -25.41 -3.85 59.57
C GLU A 287 -25.61 -3.61 61.08
N LYS A 288 -24.93 -2.60 61.66
CA LYS A 288 -25.12 -2.21 63.07
C LYS A 288 -26.54 -1.72 63.36
N PHE A 289 -27.17 -0.96 62.45
CA PHE A 289 -28.56 -0.55 62.58
C PHE A 289 -29.51 -1.76 62.56
N SER A 290 -29.32 -2.71 61.64
CA SER A 290 -30.11 -3.95 61.59
C SER A 290 -29.93 -4.81 62.86
N GLN A 291 -28.72 -4.90 63.40
CA GLN A 291 -28.46 -5.57 64.68
C GLN A 291 -29.16 -4.87 65.86
N LEU A 292 -29.13 -3.54 65.93
CA LEU A 292 -29.82 -2.77 66.97
C LEU A 292 -31.34 -2.86 66.85
N GLU A 293 -31.89 -2.87 65.63
CA GLU A 293 -33.32 -3.04 65.38
C GLU A 293 -33.79 -4.44 65.79
N SER A 294 -33.01 -5.48 65.48
CA SER A 294 -33.24 -6.85 65.97
C SER A 294 -33.18 -6.94 67.51
N GLN A 295 -32.19 -6.29 68.14
CA GLN A 295 -32.10 -6.20 69.60
C GLN A 295 -33.26 -5.40 70.21
N ALA A 296 -33.74 -4.34 69.58
CA ALA A 296 -34.90 -3.57 70.02
C ALA A 296 -36.21 -4.38 69.90
N ALA A 297 -36.37 -5.16 68.83
CA ALA A 297 -37.47 -6.11 68.68
C ALA A 297 -37.43 -7.22 69.75
N GLN A 298 -36.24 -7.68 70.13
CA GLN A 298 -36.07 -8.68 71.17
C GLN A 298 -36.25 -8.10 72.59
N ASN A 299 -35.76 -6.89 72.84
CA ASN A 299 -35.92 -6.19 74.12
C ASN A 299 -37.36 -5.70 74.35
N SER A 300 -38.09 -5.30 73.32
CA SER A 300 -39.53 -4.97 73.45
C SER A 300 -40.38 -6.22 73.76
N LEU A 301 -39.98 -7.40 73.29
CA LEU A 301 -40.57 -8.68 73.72
C LEU A 301 -40.29 -8.99 75.21
N ILE A 302 -39.20 -8.47 75.79
CA ILE A 302 -38.82 -8.64 77.20
C ILE A 302 -39.42 -7.53 78.09
N GLN A 303 -39.56 -6.31 77.59
CA GLN A 303 -40.17 -5.19 78.32
C GLN A 303 -41.70 -5.26 78.35
N ALA A 304 -42.34 -5.98 77.41
CA ALA A 304 -43.77 -6.24 77.43
C ALA A 304 -44.26 -7.06 78.65
N SER A 305 -43.36 -7.63 79.48
CA SER A 305 -43.73 -8.33 80.72
C SER A 305 -43.72 -7.48 82.00
N GLU A 306 -43.07 -6.29 82.05
CA GLU A 306 -42.95 -5.51 83.30
C GLU A 306 -43.01 -3.97 83.12
N GLY A 307 -44.18 -3.36 83.35
CA GLY A 307 -44.29 -2.03 84.00
C GLY A 307 -44.77 -0.81 83.17
N ASN A 308 -45.97 -0.30 83.49
CA ASN A 308 -46.43 1.09 83.21
C ASN A 308 -45.54 2.11 83.98
N ALA A 309 -45.47 3.42 83.73
CA ALA A 309 -46.23 4.42 82.95
C ALA A 309 -45.30 5.67 82.70
N GLU A 310 -45.65 6.83 82.12
CA GLU A 310 -46.91 7.38 81.56
C GLU A 310 -46.59 8.56 80.60
N GLY A 311 -47.45 8.82 79.59
CA GLY A 311 -47.69 10.16 79.03
C GLY A 311 -46.82 10.68 77.87
N GLU A 312 -47.40 10.75 76.68
CA GLU A 312 -46.99 11.70 75.63
C GLU A 312 -48.23 12.21 74.85
N LYS A 313 -48.17 13.45 74.32
CA LYS A 313 -49.32 14.16 73.73
C LYS A 313 -49.28 14.19 72.20
N ASP A 314 -50.46 14.33 71.61
CA ASP A 314 -50.73 14.49 70.18
C ASP A 314 -49.77 15.41 69.41
N VAL A 315 -49.39 14.96 68.20
CA VAL A 315 -49.24 15.84 67.02
C VAL A 315 -49.96 15.22 65.83
N ASN A 316 -51.25 15.53 65.70
CA ASN A 316 -52.00 15.37 64.47
C ASN A 316 -51.90 16.67 63.66
N ASN A 317 -51.09 16.70 62.60
CA ASN A 317 -50.99 17.88 61.74
C ASN A 317 -51.91 17.74 60.52
N LYS A 318 -53.01 18.50 60.50
CA LYS A 318 -53.95 18.55 59.39
C LYS A 318 -54.21 20.00 59.01
N TYR A 319 -53.99 20.31 57.73
CA TYR A 319 -54.11 21.62 57.09
C TYR A 319 -55.38 22.41 57.47
N HIS A 320 -55.25 23.75 57.51
CA HIS A 320 -56.32 24.66 57.10
C HIS A 320 -55.74 25.89 56.37
N PRO A 321 -56.35 26.40 55.26
CA PRO A 321 -55.65 27.30 54.33
C PRO A 321 -56.38 28.64 54.13
N GLU A 322 -56.41 29.52 55.14
CA GLU A 322 -57.11 30.83 55.03
C GLU A 322 -56.21 32.07 55.28
N GLU A 323 -55.02 31.92 55.87
CA GLU A 323 -54.13 33.07 56.17
C GLU A 323 -53.28 33.56 54.98
N SER A 324 -53.12 32.74 53.93
CA SER A 324 -52.31 33.07 52.74
C SER A 324 -52.90 34.24 51.92
N ALA A 325 -54.23 34.32 51.81
CA ALA A 325 -54.90 35.32 50.99
C ALA A 325 -54.74 36.77 51.51
N ALA A 326 -54.68 36.95 52.83
CA ALA A 326 -54.50 38.25 53.45
C ALA A 326 -53.09 38.82 53.19
N ILE A 327 -52.07 37.97 53.24
CA ILE A 327 -50.67 38.33 53.04
C ILE A 327 -50.44 38.81 51.60
N MET A 328 -50.98 38.11 50.60
CA MET A 328 -50.89 38.52 49.18
C MET A 328 -51.58 39.87 48.90
N GLN A 329 -52.66 40.20 49.61
CA GLN A 329 -53.35 41.48 49.42
C GLN A 329 -52.57 42.67 50.01
N VAL A 330 -51.80 42.46 51.08
CA VAL A 330 -50.88 43.46 51.64
C VAL A 330 -49.68 43.69 50.71
N LEU A 331 -49.08 42.62 50.18
CA LEU A 331 -47.96 42.68 49.23
C LEU A 331 -48.31 43.47 47.96
N ARG A 332 -49.49 43.25 47.35
CA ARG A 332 -49.93 44.08 46.20
C ARG A 332 -50.01 45.57 46.53
N LYS A 333 -50.33 45.93 47.77
CA LYS A 333 -50.54 47.32 48.22
C LYS A 333 -49.24 48.05 48.55
N THR A 334 -48.18 47.32 48.90
CA THR A 334 -46.83 47.86 49.09
C THR A 334 -46.09 48.03 47.76
N PHE A 335 -46.15 47.02 46.86
CA PHE A 335 -45.58 47.13 45.51
C PHE A 335 -46.23 48.22 44.63
N ALA A 336 -47.53 48.50 44.83
CA ALA A 336 -48.21 49.59 44.12
C ALA A 336 -47.78 51.01 44.56
N LYS A 337 -46.92 51.16 45.57
CA LYS A 337 -46.44 52.43 46.13
C LYS A 337 -44.94 52.69 45.98
N SER A 338 -44.19 51.74 45.42
CA SER A 338 -42.75 51.91 45.14
C SER A 338 -42.51 52.52 43.76
N ASP A 339 -41.44 53.31 43.61
CA ASP A 339 -41.10 54.07 42.38
C ASP A 339 -40.65 53.23 41.17
N LEU A 340 -40.83 51.90 41.19
CA LEU A 340 -40.47 50.99 40.09
C LEU A 340 -41.32 51.16 38.81
N LYS A 341 -42.34 52.02 38.82
CA LYS A 341 -43.24 52.25 37.69
C LYS A 341 -42.60 52.89 36.44
N ASN A 342 -41.34 53.31 36.53
CA ASN A 342 -40.62 54.02 35.47
C ASN A 342 -39.59 53.16 34.72
N LEU A 343 -39.54 51.83 34.95
CA LEU A 343 -38.76 50.91 34.12
C LEU A 343 -39.65 50.12 33.15
N GLU A 344 -39.28 50.19 31.88
CA GLU A 344 -39.92 49.48 30.75
C GLU A 344 -39.73 47.95 30.92
N GLY A 345 -40.81 47.19 30.75
CA GLY A 345 -40.85 45.73 31.00
C GLY A 345 -41.34 45.29 32.39
N SER A 346 -41.59 46.22 33.33
CA SER A 346 -42.08 45.89 34.68
C SER A 346 -43.51 45.28 34.72
N GLU A 347 -44.35 45.55 33.71
CA GLU A 347 -45.71 44.98 33.62
C GLU A 347 -45.74 43.47 33.35
N ASP A 348 -44.76 42.93 32.62
CA ASP A 348 -44.76 41.52 32.22
C ASP A 348 -44.23 40.61 33.35
N ILE A 349 -43.33 41.12 34.19
CA ILE A 349 -42.86 40.45 35.42
C ILE A 349 -44.01 40.33 36.43
N ILE A 350 -44.88 41.34 36.53
CA ILE A 350 -46.07 41.29 37.39
C ILE A 350 -47.11 40.29 36.84
N LYS A 351 -47.20 40.10 35.51
CA LYS A 351 -48.07 39.07 34.92
C LYS A 351 -47.54 37.66 35.13
N SER A 352 -46.23 37.43 35.03
CA SER A 352 -45.64 36.08 35.20
C SER A 352 -45.68 35.56 36.63
N MET A 353 -45.67 36.45 37.64
CA MET A 353 -45.72 36.05 39.06
C MET A 353 -47.13 35.78 39.64
N PHE A 354 -48.21 36.01 38.89
CA PHE A 354 -49.57 36.04 39.46
C PHE A 354 -50.65 35.19 38.76
N ASN A 355 -50.32 34.39 37.75
CA ASN A 355 -51.29 33.47 37.14
C ASN A 355 -50.83 32.00 37.24
N ASP A 356 -51.60 31.22 37.99
CA ASP A 356 -51.59 29.76 37.92
C ASP A 356 -52.09 29.27 36.54
N ALA A 357 -51.49 28.17 36.09
CA ALA A 357 -51.93 27.19 35.09
C ALA A 357 -52.99 27.59 34.03
N ASP A 358 -52.62 27.48 32.76
CA ASP A 358 -53.23 26.45 31.91
C ASP A 358 -52.30 25.99 30.77
N ILE A 359 -52.46 24.74 30.32
CA ILE A 359 -51.59 24.10 29.31
C ILE A 359 -52.36 23.90 27.99
N ASN A 360 -52.09 24.72 26.98
CA ASN A 360 -51.87 24.37 25.55
C ASN A 360 -51.99 25.60 24.62
N ASP A 361 -51.38 25.46 23.43
CA ASP A 361 -51.30 26.41 22.31
C ASP A 361 -50.60 27.76 22.65
N ASP A 362 -49.45 28.11 22.07
CA ASP A 362 -49.26 28.27 20.63
C ASP A 362 -47.75 28.29 20.24
N LEU A 363 -47.35 27.54 19.20
CA LEU A 363 -45.94 27.25 18.87
C LEU A 363 -45.20 28.41 18.16
N ASN A 364 -45.89 29.50 17.81
CA ASN A 364 -45.40 30.48 16.83
C ASN A 364 -44.68 31.73 17.39
N ASN A 365 -44.72 32.01 18.71
CA ASN A 365 -44.20 33.28 19.25
C ASN A 365 -42.74 33.24 19.73
N VAL A 366 -42.13 32.05 19.84
CA VAL A 366 -40.70 31.89 20.17
C VAL A 366 -39.80 32.12 18.95
N GLN A 367 -40.29 31.83 17.75
CA GLN A 367 -39.48 31.93 16.52
C GLN A 367 -39.25 33.38 16.07
N VAL A 368 -40.22 34.28 16.32
CA VAL A 368 -40.12 35.72 15.97
C VAL A 368 -39.15 36.47 16.90
N THR A 369 -39.06 36.09 18.17
CA THR A 369 -38.12 36.67 19.13
C THR A 369 -36.69 36.20 18.88
N TYR A 370 -36.48 34.92 18.58
CA TYR A 370 -35.16 34.41 18.19
C TYR A 370 -34.62 35.07 16.92
N SER A 371 -35.41 35.21 15.84
CA SER A 371 -34.95 35.90 14.62
C SER A 371 -34.55 37.37 14.89
N ARG A 372 -35.35 38.12 15.67
CA ARG A 372 -35.00 39.52 16.01
C ARG A 372 -33.73 39.65 16.85
N ILE A 373 -33.43 38.69 17.73
CA ILE A 373 -32.20 38.68 18.52
C ILE A 373 -31.01 38.29 17.65
N TYR A 374 -31.18 37.35 16.71
CA TYR A 374 -30.15 36.94 15.76
C TYR A 374 -29.76 38.07 14.80
N ASP A 375 -30.74 38.77 14.21
CA ASP A 375 -30.49 39.93 13.34
C ASP A 375 -29.75 41.06 14.08
N ARG A 376 -30.09 41.28 15.37
CA ARG A 376 -29.44 42.30 16.23
C ARG A 376 -27.99 41.96 16.58
N LEU A 377 -27.68 40.66 16.75
CA LEU A 377 -26.31 40.17 16.96
C LEU A 377 -25.48 40.32 15.68
N LEU A 378 -26.05 40.03 14.51
CA LEU A 378 -25.39 40.17 13.21
C LEU A 378 -25.08 41.64 12.85
N GLU A 379 -25.91 42.60 13.28
CA GLU A 379 -25.60 44.04 13.20
C GLU A 379 -24.47 44.45 14.14
N LEU A 380 -24.40 43.89 15.36
CA LEU A 380 -23.33 44.20 16.32
C LEU A 380 -21.96 43.64 15.87
N GLU A 381 -21.94 42.45 15.27
CA GLU A 381 -20.73 41.81 14.75
C GLU A 381 -20.10 42.63 13.60
N LYS A 382 -20.92 43.11 12.65
CA LYS A 382 -20.48 44.04 11.59
C LYS A 382 -19.87 45.34 12.14
N ASN A 383 -20.39 45.84 13.24
CA ASN A 383 -19.89 47.08 13.86
C ASN A 383 -18.59 46.88 14.64
N PHE A 384 -18.28 45.66 15.11
CA PHE A 384 -16.97 45.34 15.71
C PHE A 384 -15.88 45.14 14.64
N THR A 385 -16.21 44.64 13.45
CA THR A 385 -15.24 44.44 12.35
C THR A 385 -14.77 45.71 11.63
N LEU A 386 -15.11 46.91 12.14
CA LEU A 386 -14.77 48.21 11.52
C LEU A 386 -13.76 49.06 12.32
N SER A 387 -13.19 48.54 13.42
CA SER A 387 -12.20 49.28 14.23
C SER A 387 -10.72 49.02 13.85
N ASP A 388 -10.41 47.96 13.11
CA ASP A 388 -9.04 47.65 12.66
C ASP A 388 -8.97 47.58 11.13
N ASN A 389 -8.76 48.73 10.49
CA ASN A 389 -8.42 48.77 9.08
C ASN A 389 -7.45 49.94 8.80
N CYS A 390 -6.14 49.65 8.86
CA CYS A 390 -5.09 50.58 8.47
C CYS A 390 -5.13 50.81 6.95
N ASN A 391 -5.63 51.98 6.55
CA ASN A 391 -5.65 52.41 5.15
C ASN A 391 -4.21 52.73 4.67
N PRO A 392 -3.72 52.15 3.56
CA PRO A 392 -2.40 52.50 3.03
C PRO A 392 -2.42 53.87 2.34
N ASN A 393 -1.23 54.49 2.25
CA ASN A 393 -0.93 55.79 1.63
C ASN A 393 -1.32 57.04 2.44
N ASN A 394 -0.37 57.57 3.20
CA ASN A 394 0.24 58.84 2.75
C ASN A 394 1.60 59.12 3.39
N SER A 395 2.55 59.52 2.56
CA SER A 395 3.88 60.00 2.95
C SER A 395 3.82 61.49 3.31
N ALA A 396 4.17 61.86 4.55
CA ALA A 396 4.54 63.23 4.89
C ALA A 396 5.52 63.27 6.07
N LEU A 397 6.66 63.92 5.86
CA LEU A 397 7.69 64.16 6.89
C LEU A 397 7.32 65.38 7.74
N GLN A 398 7.26 65.21 9.06
CA GLN A 398 7.61 66.23 10.06
C GLN A 398 7.68 65.55 11.45
N GLU A 399 8.87 65.22 11.95
CA GLU A 399 9.84 66.06 12.68
C GLU A 399 9.51 66.34 14.17
N HIS A 400 10.55 66.19 15.00
CA HIS A 400 10.73 66.71 16.37
C HIS A 400 9.86 66.13 17.52
N GLY A 401 10.50 65.51 18.53
CA GLY A 401 9.78 65.05 19.73
C GLY A 401 10.52 64.82 21.06
N ARG A 402 11.68 64.13 21.09
CA ARG A 402 12.55 63.95 22.28
C ARG A 402 12.00 63.26 23.57
N ARG A 403 12.75 62.21 23.95
CA ARG A 403 13.22 61.81 25.31
C ARG A 403 12.44 60.77 26.13
N ASP A 404 13.10 59.62 26.27
CA ASP A 404 13.63 59.02 27.51
C ASP A 404 12.71 58.95 28.75
N SER A 405 12.33 57.73 29.15
CA SER A 405 13.05 57.00 30.22
C SER A 405 12.47 55.60 30.47
N GLU A 406 13.34 54.66 30.80
CA GLU A 406 13.01 53.28 31.18
C GLU A 406 12.60 53.15 32.66
N CYS A 407 11.93 52.04 33.00
CA CYS A 407 11.98 51.36 34.32
C CYS A 407 11.38 52.10 35.56
N SER A 408 10.93 51.44 36.63
CA SER A 408 10.68 50.01 36.93
C SER A 408 9.94 49.84 38.29
N LEU A 409 9.39 48.64 38.52
CA LEU A 409 9.14 47.97 39.82
C LEU A 409 8.09 48.50 40.85
N ASP A 410 7.23 47.55 41.26
CA ASP A 410 6.73 47.20 42.60
C ASP A 410 6.32 48.26 43.64
N SER A 411 5.10 48.11 44.19
CA SER A 411 4.89 47.68 45.61
C SER A 411 3.46 47.90 46.13
N ASN A 412 3.05 47.05 47.08
CA ASN A 412 1.83 47.14 47.89
C ASN A 412 1.74 48.45 48.70
N SER A 413 0.52 48.90 49.02
CA SER A 413 0.16 49.19 50.43
C SER A 413 -1.35 49.27 50.66
N SER A 414 -1.77 48.80 51.83
CA SER A 414 -3.07 49.12 52.45
C SER A 414 -2.85 50.23 53.47
N THR A 415 -3.80 51.17 53.62
CA THR A 415 -3.82 52.09 54.78
C THR A 415 -5.24 52.28 55.33
N GLU A 416 -5.31 52.36 56.65
CA GLU A 416 -6.52 52.57 57.44
C GLU A 416 -6.99 54.02 57.37
N THR A 417 -8.19 54.30 57.88
CA THR A 417 -8.58 55.68 58.26
C THR A 417 -9.38 55.64 59.56
N THR A 418 -8.96 56.43 60.55
CA THR A 418 -9.53 56.50 61.90
C THR A 418 -10.21 57.84 62.15
N VAL A 419 -11.37 57.84 62.80
CA VAL A 419 -12.00 59.04 63.39
C VAL A 419 -12.72 58.66 64.70
N SER A 420 -12.35 59.33 65.81
CA SER A 420 -13.09 59.41 67.09
C SER A 420 -14.10 60.57 67.00
N ASP A 421 -15.15 60.75 67.80
CA ASP A 421 -15.37 60.46 69.24
C ASP A 421 -16.86 60.70 69.59
N GLY A 422 -17.32 60.39 70.82
CA GLY A 422 -18.43 61.14 71.44
C GLY A 422 -19.70 60.41 71.93
N ASN A 423 -19.63 59.88 73.16
CA ASN A 423 -20.66 59.93 74.23
C ASN A 423 -22.09 59.32 74.09
N GLN A 424 -22.36 58.41 75.06
CA GLN A 424 -23.54 58.34 75.93
C GLN A 424 -24.94 58.12 75.32
N ASN A 425 -25.42 56.87 75.37
CA ASN A 425 -26.50 56.44 76.29
C ASN A 425 -26.71 54.92 76.20
N GLU A 426 -26.45 54.19 77.29
CA GLU A 426 -26.91 52.80 77.43
C GLU A 426 -28.38 52.79 77.86
N GLU A 427 -29.30 52.87 76.90
CA GLU A 427 -30.66 52.37 77.13
C GLU A 427 -30.66 50.84 77.07
N GLU A 428 -31.12 50.19 78.13
CA GLU A 428 -31.34 48.74 78.13
C GLU A 428 -32.33 48.36 77.01
N LEU A 429 -31.81 47.73 75.94
CA LEU A 429 -32.66 47.17 74.89
C LEU A 429 -33.63 46.16 75.52
N THR A 430 -34.89 46.57 75.65
CA THR A 430 -36.00 45.74 76.11
C THR A 430 -35.99 44.39 75.36
N PRO A 431 -36.40 43.28 76.00
CA PRO A 431 -36.28 41.94 75.42
C PRO A 431 -37.00 41.79 74.06
N VAL A 432 -37.98 42.66 73.78
CA VAL A 432 -38.65 42.80 72.48
C VAL A 432 -37.68 43.27 71.38
N HIS A 433 -36.84 44.28 71.63
CA HIS A 433 -35.89 44.80 70.64
C HIS A 433 -34.75 43.81 70.34
N LYS A 434 -34.22 43.12 71.36
CA LYS A 434 -33.27 42.02 71.13
C LYS A 434 -33.88 40.89 70.30
N ARG A 435 -35.17 40.59 70.52
CA ARG A 435 -35.89 39.56 69.74
C ARG A 435 -36.13 40.02 68.30
N MET A 436 -36.61 41.25 68.07
CA MET A 436 -36.77 41.83 66.73
C MET A 436 -35.45 41.86 65.95
N ILE A 437 -34.36 42.30 66.56
CA ILE A 437 -33.03 42.31 65.91
C ILE A 437 -32.55 40.88 65.63
N SER A 438 -32.81 39.92 66.52
CA SER A 438 -32.52 38.51 66.26
C SER A 438 -33.35 37.94 65.10
N THR A 439 -34.60 38.36 64.94
CA THR A 439 -35.49 37.93 63.85
C THR A 439 -35.05 38.56 62.53
N THR A 440 -34.78 39.86 62.47
CA THR A 440 -34.31 40.51 61.23
C THR A 440 -32.91 40.06 60.81
N ILE A 441 -32.01 39.74 61.76
CA ILE A 441 -30.73 39.08 61.44
C ILE A 441 -30.94 37.64 60.95
N GLY A 442 -31.98 36.94 61.42
CA GLY A 442 -32.39 35.63 60.90
C GLY A 442 -32.86 35.72 59.45
N GLU A 443 -33.83 36.60 59.18
CA GLU A 443 -34.36 36.88 57.85
C GLU A 443 -33.25 37.33 56.87
N LEU A 444 -32.35 38.22 57.29
CA LEU A 444 -31.21 38.65 56.47
C LEU A 444 -30.20 37.52 56.19
N LYS A 445 -30.03 36.55 57.11
CA LYS A 445 -29.20 35.35 56.87
C LYS A 445 -29.85 34.38 55.90
N GLU A 446 -31.18 34.24 55.97
CA GLU A 446 -31.95 33.39 55.07
C GLU A 446 -31.92 33.96 53.63
N ILE A 447 -32.21 35.26 53.47
CA ILE A 447 -32.06 35.98 52.19
C ILE A 447 -30.62 35.89 51.66
N TYR A 448 -29.60 36.01 52.51
CA TYR A 448 -28.20 35.85 52.10
C TYR A 448 -27.88 34.41 51.67
N SER A 449 -28.41 33.41 52.37
CA SER A 449 -28.29 31.99 52.00
C SER A 449 -28.91 31.72 50.63
N ASP A 450 -30.13 32.20 50.40
CA ASP A 450 -30.83 32.03 49.12
C ASP A 450 -30.13 32.79 47.99
N LEU A 451 -29.61 33.99 48.25
CA LEU A 451 -28.83 34.74 47.26
C LEU A 451 -27.54 33.99 46.90
N MET A 452 -26.83 33.43 47.87
CA MET A 452 -25.62 32.65 47.64
C MET A 452 -25.91 31.32 46.90
N SER A 453 -27.06 30.69 47.18
CA SER A 453 -27.54 29.50 46.45
C SER A 453 -27.85 29.83 44.99
N ASN A 454 -28.59 30.91 44.73
CA ASN A 454 -28.90 31.36 43.37
C ASN A 454 -27.66 31.84 42.58
N VAL A 455 -26.65 32.40 43.27
CA VAL A 455 -25.35 32.71 42.65
C VAL A 455 -24.55 31.46 42.35
N ALA A 456 -24.67 30.39 43.16
CA ALA A 456 -24.02 29.11 42.89
C ALA A 456 -24.64 28.42 41.66
N THR A 457 -25.98 28.31 41.58
CA THR A 457 -26.65 27.71 40.43
C THR A 457 -26.42 28.51 39.14
N ALA A 458 -26.49 29.84 39.19
CA ALA A 458 -26.14 30.68 38.04
C ALA A 458 -24.68 30.51 37.58
N ARG A 459 -23.76 30.19 38.49
CA ARG A 459 -22.35 29.90 38.17
C ARG A 459 -22.17 28.53 37.55
N GLU A 460 -22.91 27.52 38.02
CA GLU A 460 -22.96 26.18 37.40
C GLU A 460 -23.55 26.25 35.97
N ASP A 461 -24.62 27.00 35.76
CA ASP A 461 -25.21 27.25 34.42
C ASP A 461 -24.22 27.92 33.45
N VAL A 462 -23.40 28.86 33.94
CA VAL A 462 -22.36 29.52 33.12
C VAL A 462 -21.22 28.56 32.79
N VAL A 463 -20.82 27.68 33.71
CA VAL A 463 -19.82 26.63 33.44
C VAL A 463 -20.37 25.61 32.44
N ALA A 464 -21.60 25.12 32.62
CA ALA A 464 -22.26 24.20 31.70
C ALA A 464 -22.41 24.77 30.27
N ARG A 465 -22.73 26.07 30.15
CA ARG A 465 -22.75 26.77 28.85
C ARG A 465 -21.35 26.88 28.22
N LYS A 466 -20.31 27.08 29.02
CA LYS A 466 -18.92 27.14 28.54
C LYS A 466 -18.45 25.77 28.03
N GLU A 467 -18.69 24.70 28.79
CA GLU A 467 -18.42 23.33 28.36
C GLU A 467 -19.21 22.94 27.10
N ALA A 468 -20.47 23.33 27.00
CA ALA A 468 -21.29 23.08 25.81
C ALA A 468 -20.71 23.80 24.58
N LYS A 469 -20.24 25.04 24.74
CA LYS A 469 -19.60 25.81 23.68
C LYS A 469 -18.27 25.19 23.24
N GLU A 470 -17.42 24.81 24.19
CA GLU A 470 -16.13 24.15 23.91
C GLU A 470 -16.35 22.80 23.19
N ARG A 471 -17.38 22.02 23.56
CA ARG A 471 -17.77 20.79 22.82
C ARG A 471 -18.29 21.08 21.41
N CYS A 472 -19.01 22.18 21.19
CA CYS A 472 -19.43 22.59 19.84
C CYS A 472 -18.23 22.98 18.97
N GLU A 473 -17.33 23.82 19.48
CA GLU A 473 -16.10 24.25 18.79
C GLU A 473 -15.21 23.02 18.46
N GLU A 474 -15.09 22.05 19.37
CA GLU A 474 -14.39 20.78 19.14
C GLU A 474 -15.07 19.90 18.06
N MET A 475 -16.41 19.90 17.99
CA MET A 475 -17.17 19.12 17.00
C MET A 475 -17.14 19.77 15.62
N GLU A 476 -17.11 21.11 15.53
CA GLU A 476 -16.88 21.86 14.30
C GLU A 476 -15.46 21.64 13.77
N ALA A 477 -14.44 21.65 14.62
CA ALA A 477 -13.07 21.32 14.24
C ALA A 477 -12.95 19.90 13.64
N LYS A 478 -13.63 18.91 14.24
CA LYS A 478 -13.71 17.53 13.71
C LYS A 478 -14.48 17.45 12.38
N LEU A 479 -15.51 18.26 12.20
CA LEU A 479 -16.23 18.36 10.92
C LEU A 479 -15.34 18.92 9.81
N VAL A 480 -14.55 19.96 10.10
CA VAL A 480 -13.60 20.55 9.16
C VAL A 480 -12.47 19.56 8.83
N SER A 481 -11.93 18.82 9.80
CA SER A 481 -10.91 17.80 9.53
C SER A 481 -11.47 16.65 8.68
N LEU A 482 -12.67 16.16 8.97
CA LEU A 482 -13.35 15.13 8.17
C LEU A 482 -13.70 15.61 6.76
N GLN A 483 -14.05 16.89 6.57
CA GLN A 483 -14.24 17.46 5.24
C GLN A 483 -12.92 17.57 4.46
N ALA A 484 -11.83 17.94 5.13
CA ALA A 484 -10.50 17.96 4.51
C ALA A 484 -10.04 16.54 4.12
N GLU A 485 -10.23 15.55 5.01
CA GLU A 485 -9.96 14.13 4.72
C GLU A 485 -10.83 13.60 3.56
N LEU A 486 -12.12 13.96 3.49
CA LEU A 486 -12.98 13.60 2.35
C LEU A 486 -12.53 14.27 1.05
N GLN A 487 -12.03 15.51 1.10
CA GLN A 487 -11.48 16.18 -0.07
C GLN A 487 -10.17 15.55 -0.54
N THR A 488 -9.26 15.19 0.38
CA THR A 488 -8.02 14.49 0.00
C THR A 488 -8.30 13.09 -0.54
N LEU A 489 -9.20 12.31 0.07
CA LEU A 489 -9.63 11.00 -0.46
C LEU A 489 -10.31 11.12 -1.83
N SER A 490 -11.13 12.15 -2.04
CA SER A 490 -11.74 12.44 -3.35
C SER A 490 -10.67 12.78 -4.41
N LEU A 491 -9.65 13.55 -4.03
CA LEU A 491 -8.53 13.89 -4.91
C LEU A 491 -7.63 12.68 -5.20
N GLU A 492 -7.37 11.81 -4.22
CA GLU A 492 -6.68 10.52 -4.42
C GLU A 492 -7.46 9.59 -5.35
N LEU A 493 -8.79 9.52 -5.19
CA LEU A 493 -9.65 8.72 -6.07
C LEU A 493 -9.68 9.26 -7.51
N GLN A 494 -9.55 10.58 -7.71
CA GLN A 494 -9.44 11.19 -9.04
C GLN A 494 -8.04 11.09 -9.66
N THR A 495 -6.99 11.03 -8.84
CA THR A 495 -5.58 10.93 -9.29
C THR A 495 -5.06 9.50 -9.38
N ARG A 496 -5.83 8.50 -8.92
CA ARG A 496 -5.52 7.07 -9.12
C ARG A 496 -5.30 6.77 -10.60
N PRO A 497 -4.12 6.24 -11.00
CA PRO A 497 -3.89 5.85 -12.38
C PRO A 497 -4.88 4.76 -12.77
N THR A 498 -5.50 4.92 -13.94
CA THR A 498 -6.39 3.88 -14.50
C THR A 498 -5.59 2.59 -14.67
N TYR A 499 -6.23 1.41 -14.59
CA TYR A 499 -5.55 0.11 -14.72
C TYR A 499 -4.56 0.05 -15.92
N ASN A 500 -4.94 0.65 -17.04
CA ASN A 500 -4.11 0.77 -18.25
C ASN A 500 -2.85 1.64 -18.03
N GLN A 501 -2.95 2.76 -17.33
CA GLN A 501 -1.82 3.66 -17.04
C GLN A 501 -0.82 3.03 -16.05
N TYR A 502 -1.32 2.26 -15.09
CA TYR A 502 -0.44 1.46 -14.22
C TYR A 502 0.27 0.38 -15.03
N HIS A 503 -0.44 -0.33 -15.92
CA HIS A 503 0.15 -1.36 -16.77
C HIS A 503 1.18 -0.80 -17.77
N GLU A 504 0.95 0.40 -18.32
CA GLU A 504 1.95 1.12 -19.14
C GLU A 504 3.18 1.50 -18.33
N LYS A 505 3.04 1.98 -17.09
CA LYS A 505 4.20 2.30 -16.24
C LYS A 505 4.96 1.06 -15.78
N VAL A 506 4.29 -0.07 -15.54
CA VAL A 506 4.95 -1.35 -15.25
C VAL A 506 5.73 -1.82 -16.47
N LYS A 507 5.14 -1.80 -17.67
CA LYS A 507 5.87 -2.11 -18.92
C LYS A 507 7.07 -1.19 -19.13
N LEU A 508 6.92 0.11 -18.92
CA LEU A 508 8.02 1.07 -19.04
C LEU A 508 9.13 0.77 -18.03
N CYS A 509 8.80 0.33 -16.81
CA CYS A 509 9.77 -0.15 -15.83
C CYS A 509 10.49 -1.42 -16.29
N ASP A 510 9.75 -2.42 -16.79
CA ASP A 510 10.33 -3.66 -17.32
C ASP A 510 11.27 -3.36 -18.52
N ASP A 511 10.83 -2.53 -19.46
CA ASP A 511 11.60 -2.10 -20.63
C ASP A 511 12.90 -1.38 -20.21
N LEU A 512 12.80 -0.36 -19.35
CA LEU A 512 13.97 0.35 -18.79
C LEU A 512 14.90 -0.58 -18.00
N GLN A 513 14.35 -1.57 -17.30
CA GLN A 513 15.15 -2.54 -16.55
C GLN A 513 15.91 -3.49 -17.48
N THR A 514 15.34 -3.87 -18.64
CA THR A 514 16.10 -4.58 -19.69
C THR A 514 17.18 -3.71 -20.33
N GLU A 515 16.91 -2.43 -20.59
CA GLU A 515 17.89 -1.50 -21.15
C GLU A 515 19.08 -1.28 -20.20
N VAL A 516 18.84 -1.16 -18.89
CA VAL A 516 19.90 -1.09 -17.86
C VAL A 516 20.77 -2.35 -17.86
N ILE A 517 20.20 -3.54 -18.01
CA ILE A 517 20.97 -4.81 -18.08
C ILE A 517 21.86 -4.84 -19.34
N VAL A 518 21.33 -4.40 -20.49
CA VAL A 518 22.11 -4.29 -21.75
C VAL A 518 23.25 -3.29 -21.59
N LEU A 519 23.00 -2.09 -21.06
CA LEU A 519 24.04 -1.08 -20.83
C LEU A 519 25.11 -1.57 -19.84
N GLN A 520 24.74 -2.29 -18.78
CA GLN A 520 25.70 -2.92 -17.86
C GLN A 520 26.61 -3.92 -18.59
N SER A 521 26.05 -4.78 -19.45
CA SER A 521 26.83 -5.74 -20.25
C SER A 521 27.82 -5.05 -21.21
N GLN A 522 27.42 -3.94 -21.82
CA GLN A 522 28.26 -3.15 -22.72
C GLN A 522 29.41 -2.48 -21.97
N ILE A 523 29.14 -1.94 -20.77
CA ILE A 523 30.16 -1.35 -19.89
C ILE A 523 31.18 -2.41 -19.46
N THR A 524 30.75 -3.64 -19.13
CA THR A 524 31.69 -4.73 -18.80
C THR A 524 32.56 -5.13 -20.01
N ALA A 525 31.98 -5.25 -21.20
CA ALA A 525 32.74 -5.56 -22.41
C ALA A 525 33.76 -4.46 -22.76
N LEU A 526 33.38 -3.19 -22.64
CA LEU A 526 34.29 -2.05 -22.83
C LEU A 526 35.42 -2.07 -21.80
N ARG A 527 35.15 -2.38 -20.53
CA ARG A 527 36.18 -2.52 -19.50
C ARG A 527 37.18 -3.64 -19.83
N GLU A 528 36.71 -4.81 -20.24
CA GLU A 528 37.59 -5.92 -20.67
C GLU A 528 38.46 -5.55 -21.88
N THR A 529 37.94 -4.76 -22.83
CA THR A 529 38.76 -4.25 -23.93
C THR A 529 39.78 -3.20 -23.47
N GLY A 530 39.42 -2.35 -22.52
CA GLY A 530 40.33 -1.38 -21.90
C GLY A 530 41.50 -2.08 -21.19
N GLU A 531 41.21 -3.07 -20.35
CA GLU A 531 42.24 -3.87 -19.65
C GLU A 531 43.16 -4.61 -20.64
N ARG A 532 42.62 -5.11 -21.76
CA ARG A 532 43.43 -5.74 -22.82
C ARG A 532 44.36 -4.75 -23.51
N VAL A 533 43.87 -3.57 -23.89
CA VAL A 533 44.67 -2.51 -24.51
C VAL A 533 45.70 -1.94 -23.55
N GLU A 534 45.38 -1.84 -22.25
CA GLU A 534 46.34 -1.42 -21.22
C GLU A 534 47.45 -2.47 -21.03
N GLY A 535 47.10 -3.76 -21.05
CA GLY A 535 48.07 -4.86 -21.07
C GLY A 535 49.00 -4.84 -22.29
N GLU A 536 48.46 -4.65 -23.50
CA GLU A 536 49.24 -4.51 -24.74
C GLU A 536 50.14 -3.26 -24.71
N CYS A 537 49.62 -2.13 -24.23
CA CYS A 537 50.42 -0.93 -23.96
C CYS A 537 51.54 -1.19 -22.95
N GLY A 538 51.30 -2.00 -21.91
CA GLY A 538 52.30 -2.41 -20.93
C GLY A 538 53.45 -3.19 -21.57
N VAL A 539 53.12 -4.18 -22.41
CA VAL A 539 54.10 -4.97 -23.17
C VAL A 539 54.92 -4.08 -24.12
N LEU A 540 54.26 -3.17 -24.85
CA LEU A 540 54.93 -2.21 -25.74
C LEU A 540 55.85 -1.25 -24.97
N ARG A 541 55.43 -0.75 -23.79
CA ARG A 541 56.29 0.07 -22.91
C ARG A 541 57.51 -0.72 -22.42
N GLN A 542 57.34 -1.99 -22.09
CA GLN A 542 58.45 -2.86 -21.65
C GLN A 542 59.43 -3.16 -22.81
N GLN A 543 58.92 -3.40 -24.02
CA GLN A 543 59.75 -3.53 -25.23
C GLN A 543 60.51 -2.24 -25.54
N LEU A 544 59.85 -1.08 -25.46
CA LEU A 544 60.48 0.23 -25.62
C LEU A 544 61.52 0.53 -24.54
N ALA A 545 61.34 0.03 -23.31
CA ALA A 545 62.35 0.14 -22.26
C ALA A 545 63.59 -0.71 -22.59
N VAL A 546 63.40 -1.96 -23.02
CA VAL A 546 64.51 -2.83 -23.47
C VAL A 546 65.26 -2.21 -24.65
N ILE A 547 64.54 -1.71 -25.67
CA ILE A 547 65.16 -1.01 -26.82
C ILE A 547 65.90 0.26 -26.38
N ARG A 548 65.34 1.02 -25.42
CA ARG A 548 65.98 2.21 -24.86
C ARG A 548 67.27 1.85 -24.13
N ASP A 549 67.30 0.76 -23.38
CA ASP A 549 68.47 0.31 -22.64
C ASP A 549 69.55 -0.28 -23.57
N THR A 550 69.19 -1.01 -24.64
CA THR A 550 70.16 -1.41 -25.67
C THR A 550 70.73 -0.20 -26.41
N VAL A 551 69.89 0.75 -26.83
CA VAL A 551 70.34 2.01 -27.45
C VAL A 551 71.16 2.87 -26.47
N ARG A 552 70.94 2.76 -25.16
CA ARG A 552 71.76 3.42 -24.13
C ARG A 552 73.14 2.77 -24.00
N CYS A 553 73.24 1.44 -24.07
CA CYS A 553 74.51 0.74 -24.16
C CYS A 553 75.28 1.09 -25.44
N ASP A 554 74.59 1.16 -26.60
CA ASP A 554 75.22 1.53 -27.87
C ASP A 554 75.67 3.00 -27.89
N LYS A 555 74.88 3.93 -27.33
CA LYS A 555 75.24 5.36 -27.27
C LYS A 555 76.42 5.68 -26.36
N VAL A 556 76.66 4.89 -25.32
CA VAL A 556 77.88 5.00 -24.48
C VAL A 556 79.15 4.62 -25.28
N SER A 557 79.00 3.98 -26.44
CA SER A 557 80.11 3.54 -27.30
C SER A 557 80.38 4.43 -28.52
N GLN A 558 79.57 5.46 -28.81
CA GLN A 558 79.63 6.15 -30.12
C GLN A 558 79.50 7.68 -30.16
N THR A 559 79.26 8.40 -29.04
CA THR A 559 79.13 9.88 -29.10
C THR A 559 80.00 10.64 -28.11
N GLU A 560 81.31 10.40 -28.17
CA GLU A 560 82.25 11.52 -28.20
C GLU A 560 82.34 12.01 -29.65
N LEU A 561 81.66 13.10 -30.02
CA LEU A 561 82.05 14.11 -31.03
C LEU A 561 80.88 15.10 -31.28
N GLU A 562 81.24 16.35 -31.59
CA GLU A 562 80.43 17.41 -32.24
C GLU A 562 79.19 17.92 -31.45
N CYS A 563 79.31 18.98 -30.62
CA CYS A 563 79.34 20.42 -30.98
C CYS A 563 78.16 20.86 -31.88
N GLN A 564 77.17 21.59 -31.37
CA GLN A 564 77.13 23.05 -31.07
C GLN A 564 76.89 23.95 -32.30
N SER A 565 76.15 25.06 -32.04
CA SER A 565 75.71 26.11 -32.99
C SER A 565 74.57 25.68 -33.96
N GLU A 566 73.64 26.55 -34.38
CA GLU A 566 73.56 28.02 -34.31
C GLU A 566 72.23 28.53 -33.73
N ALA A 567 72.22 29.78 -33.24
CA ALA A 567 71.04 30.46 -32.73
C ALA A 567 70.75 31.76 -33.52
N GLN A 568 69.46 32.10 -33.61
CA GLN A 568 68.91 33.47 -33.75
C GLN A 568 69.52 34.43 -34.81
N VAL A 569 68.82 34.66 -35.93
CA VAL A 569 68.59 36.03 -36.47
C VAL A 569 67.24 36.13 -37.21
N LYS A 570 66.25 36.78 -36.58
CA LYS A 570 65.30 37.78 -37.16
C LYS A 570 64.16 38.06 -36.18
N PHE A 571 64.37 39.08 -35.34
CA PHE A 571 63.33 39.70 -34.52
C PHE A 571 62.88 41.03 -35.18
N VAL A 572 61.86 41.67 -34.63
CA VAL A 572 61.33 43.01 -35.04
C VAL A 572 60.45 43.01 -36.29
N GLN A 573 59.31 42.30 -36.24
CA GLN A 573 58.03 42.86 -36.74
C GLN A 573 56.74 42.19 -36.18
N VAL A 574 56.79 41.49 -35.04
CA VAL A 574 55.61 40.81 -34.44
C VAL A 574 55.59 40.95 -32.90
N THR A 575 55.69 42.18 -32.37
CA THR A 575 55.78 42.44 -30.92
C THR A 575 54.58 43.17 -30.33
N THR A 576 53.41 43.05 -30.96
CA THR A 576 52.12 43.55 -30.42
C THR A 576 50.96 42.55 -30.55
N GLU A 577 51.21 41.36 -31.12
CA GLU A 577 50.22 40.26 -31.20
C GLU A 577 50.59 39.13 -30.22
N VAL A 578 51.90 38.89 -30.00
CA VAL A 578 52.42 37.83 -29.12
C VAL A 578 51.99 37.98 -27.65
N GLU A 579 51.71 39.19 -27.15
CA GLU A 579 51.26 39.36 -25.76
C GLU A 579 49.81 38.85 -25.53
N LYS A 580 48.95 38.86 -26.55
CA LYS A 580 47.59 38.30 -26.45
C LYS A 580 47.54 36.80 -26.72
N ASP A 581 48.38 36.32 -27.63
CA ASP A 581 48.53 34.87 -27.86
C ASP A 581 49.13 34.17 -26.63
N LEU A 582 49.91 34.87 -25.80
CA LEU A 582 50.48 34.31 -24.57
C LEU A 582 49.44 34.13 -23.46
N GLU A 583 48.54 35.10 -23.25
CA GLU A 583 47.42 34.98 -22.30
C GLU A 583 46.44 33.89 -22.75
N LEU A 584 46.06 33.87 -24.03
CA LEU A 584 45.15 32.85 -24.57
C LEU A 584 45.77 31.44 -24.54
N SER A 585 47.08 31.32 -24.77
CA SER A 585 47.79 30.04 -24.63
C SER A 585 47.90 29.57 -23.18
N GLN A 586 47.99 30.48 -22.21
CA GLN A 586 47.99 30.15 -20.78
C GLN A 586 46.60 29.73 -20.29
N GLU A 587 45.51 30.38 -20.74
CA GLU A 587 44.15 29.93 -20.45
C GLU A 587 43.83 28.56 -21.10
N ILE A 588 44.26 28.34 -22.34
CA ILE A 588 44.13 27.04 -23.01
C ILE A 588 44.97 25.97 -22.29
N GLN A 589 46.16 26.29 -21.79
CA GLN A 589 46.96 25.35 -20.98
C GLN A 589 46.26 24.98 -19.67
N LEU A 590 45.55 25.90 -19.01
CA LEU A 590 44.77 25.60 -17.79
C LEU A 590 43.53 24.74 -18.07
N ILE A 591 42.90 24.87 -19.25
CA ILE A 591 41.75 24.04 -19.68
C ILE A 591 42.20 22.63 -20.12
N VAL A 592 43.44 22.51 -20.62
CA VAL A 592 44.06 21.26 -21.08
C VAL A 592 44.97 20.65 -20.01
N ASP A 593 45.02 21.22 -18.80
CA ASP A 593 45.82 20.67 -17.71
C ASP A 593 45.18 19.36 -17.19
N PRO A 594 45.86 18.21 -17.29
CA PRO A 594 45.33 16.95 -16.78
C PRO A 594 45.14 16.96 -15.26
N GLU A 595 45.71 17.90 -14.49
CA GLU A 595 45.39 18.05 -13.06
C GLU A 595 43.98 18.63 -12.85
N VAL A 596 43.58 19.67 -13.59
CA VAL A 596 42.25 20.28 -13.48
C VAL A 596 41.16 19.31 -13.93
N GLN A 597 41.36 18.59 -15.04
CA GLN A 597 40.41 17.57 -15.50
C GLN A 597 40.27 16.42 -14.49
N ARG A 598 41.36 16.02 -13.83
CA ARG A 598 41.30 15.03 -12.73
C ARG A 598 40.58 15.56 -11.50
N GLU A 599 40.69 16.85 -11.17
CA GLU A 599 39.91 17.45 -10.08
C GLU A 599 38.41 17.50 -10.39
N GLU A 600 38.01 17.88 -11.61
CA GLU A 600 36.62 17.85 -12.06
C GLU A 600 36.04 16.43 -12.03
N GLU A 601 36.77 15.43 -12.54
CA GLU A 601 36.40 14.02 -12.42
C GLU A 601 36.28 13.58 -10.95
N LEU A 602 37.23 13.97 -10.09
CA LEU A 602 37.20 13.62 -8.66
C LEU A 602 36.00 14.24 -7.93
N ILE A 603 35.60 15.46 -8.30
CA ILE A 603 34.39 16.11 -7.79
C ILE A 603 33.15 15.34 -8.23
N LEU A 604 33.05 14.95 -9.51
CA LEU A 604 31.96 14.13 -10.04
C LEU A 604 31.87 12.75 -9.36
N TYR A 605 33.00 12.09 -9.15
CA TYR A 605 33.05 10.82 -8.40
C TYR A 605 32.65 11.00 -6.94
N LYS A 606 33.04 12.10 -6.30
CA LYS A 606 32.68 12.41 -4.91
C LYS A 606 31.19 12.71 -4.76
N GLU A 607 30.60 13.47 -5.69
CA GLU A 607 29.17 13.78 -5.71
C GLU A 607 28.33 12.50 -5.94
N LYS A 608 28.73 11.68 -6.91
CA LYS A 608 28.11 10.38 -7.17
C LYS A 608 28.25 9.41 -5.98
N PHE A 609 29.39 9.43 -5.29
CA PHE A 609 29.59 8.67 -4.06
C PHE A 609 28.69 9.16 -2.92
N THR A 610 28.49 10.48 -2.76
CA THR A 610 27.55 11.01 -1.77
C THR A 610 26.11 10.60 -2.08
N GLN A 611 25.66 10.70 -3.34
CA GLN A 611 24.32 10.25 -3.77
C GLN A 611 24.11 8.76 -3.47
N LEU A 612 25.06 7.89 -3.86
CA LEU A 612 25.01 6.45 -3.55
C LEU A 612 25.05 6.16 -2.04
N SER A 613 25.70 7.02 -1.23
CA SER A 613 25.70 6.87 0.23
C SER A 613 24.35 7.26 0.85
N GLU A 614 23.68 8.28 0.32
CA GLU A 614 22.34 8.71 0.75
C GLU A 614 21.28 7.66 0.34
N GLU A 615 21.31 7.17 -0.89
CA GLU A 615 20.47 6.06 -1.34
C GLU A 615 20.67 4.80 -0.48
N LYS A 616 21.92 4.46 -0.15
CA LYS A 616 22.21 3.32 0.73
C LYS A 616 21.63 3.50 2.13
N ILE A 617 21.71 4.69 2.72
CA ILE A 617 21.13 4.98 4.04
C ILE A 617 19.60 4.88 3.97
N ARG A 618 18.99 5.44 2.93
CA ARG A 618 17.54 5.35 2.69
C ARG A 618 17.08 3.90 2.54
N MET A 619 17.75 3.10 1.72
CA MET A 619 17.44 1.67 1.54
C MET A 619 17.62 0.88 2.84
N GLN A 620 18.58 1.27 3.71
CA GLN A 620 18.72 0.68 5.04
C GLN A 620 17.59 1.07 6.00
N GLN A 621 17.06 2.29 5.91
CA GLN A 621 15.87 2.73 6.67
C GLN A 621 14.62 1.98 6.20
N GLU A 622 14.37 1.92 4.89
CA GLU A 622 13.23 1.18 4.30
C GLU A 622 13.30 -0.33 4.66
N LEU A 623 14.49 -0.96 4.63
CA LEU A 623 14.67 -2.33 5.12
C LEU A 623 14.41 -2.48 6.63
N ALA A 624 14.75 -1.49 7.46
CA ALA A 624 14.46 -1.53 8.89
C ALA A 624 12.97 -1.39 9.18
N GLU A 625 12.24 -0.56 8.43
CA GLU A 625 10.79 -0.41 8.52
C GLU A 625 10.04 -1.66 8.02
N MET A 626 10.47 -2.23 6.89
CA MET A 626 9.97 -3.51 6.40
C MET A 626 10.22 -4.64 7.42
N ARG A 627 11.36 -4.64 8.11
CA ARG A 627 11.67 -5.61 9.17
C ARG A 627 10.78 -5.43 10.40
N LYS A 628 10.56 -4.19 10.88
CA LYS A 628 9.57 -3.90 11.94
C LYS A 628 8.17 -4.38 11.55
N SER A 629 7.77 -4.12 10.31
CA SER A 629 6.47 -4.52 9.77
C SER A 629 6.32 -6.03 9.69
N TYR A 630 7.37 -6.74 9.26
CA TYR A 630 7.44 -8.20 9.27
C TYR A 630 7.36 -8.79 10.69
N ASP A 631 8.12 -8.26 11.64
CA ASP A 631 8.08 -8.75 13.03
C ASP A 631 6.73 -8.46 13.72
N TYR A 632 6.06 -7.35 13.37
CA TYR A 632 4.68 -7.06 13.76
C TYR A 632 3.68 -8.06 13.15
N LEU A 633 3.76 -8.32 11.83
CA LEU A 633 2.92 -9.31 11.15
C LEU A 633 3.15 -10.73 11.68
N LYS A 634 4.41 -11.09 11.97
CA LYS A 634 4.81 -12.39 12.53
C LYS A 634 4.29 -12.59 13.95
N SER A 635 4.43 -11.59 14.81
CA SER A 635 3.88 -11.64 16.18
C SER A 635 2.35 -11.69 16.17
N LYS A 636 1.68 -10.88 15.34
CA LYS A 636 0.23 -10.94 15.13
C LYS A 636 -0.23 -12.31 14.63
N SER A 637 0.48 -12.89 13.66
CA SER A 637 0.21 -14.25 13.14
C SER A 637 0.39 -15.33 14.23
N LEU A 638 1.46 -15.26 15.03
CA LEU A 638 1.69 -16.18 16.15
C LEU A 638 0.59 -16.09 17.23
N ILE A 639 0.15 -14.87 17.57
CA ILE A 639 -0.95 -14.65 18.51
C ILE A 639 -2.24 -15.25 17.95
N THR A 640 -2.54 -15.00 16.67
CA THR A 640 -3.72 -15.57 15.98
C THR A 640 -3.67 -17.10 15.92
N LEU A 641 -2.50 -17.70 15.66
CA LEU A 641 -2.31 -19.15 15.71
C LEU A 641 -2.57 -19.71 17.11
N LEU A 642 -2.02 -19.07 18.15
CA LEU A 642 -2.23 -19.44 19.55
C LEU A 642 -3.70 -19.38 19.95
N THR A 643 -4.45 -18.35 19.53
CA THR A 643 -5.89 -18.25 19.82
C THR A 643 -6.72 -19.37 19.19
N TYR A 644 -6.30 -19.95 18.06
CA TYR A 644 -6.93 -21.16 17.49
C TYR A 644 -6.42 -22.46 18.12
N LEU A 645 -5.17 -22.51 18.58
CA LEU A 645 -4.59 -23.71 19.18
C LEU A 645 -5.12 -23.99 20.60
N VAL A 646 -5.33 -22.95 21.42
CA VAL A 646 -5.84 -23.06 22.80
C VAL A 646 -7.16 -23.84 22.90
N PRO A 647 -8.24 -23.51 22.15
CA PRO A 647 -9.48 -24.28 22.22
C PRO A 647 -9.31 -25.71 21.68
N PHE A 648 -8.43 -25.95 20.71
CA PHE A 648 -8.15 -27.29 20.18
C PHE A 648 -7.43 -28.18 21.22
N VAL A 649 -6.45 -27.63 21.93
CA VAL A 649 -5.76 -28.31 23.04
C VAL A 649 -6.72 -28.56 24.21
N ALA A 650 -7.61 -27.63 24.51
CA ALA A 650 -8.66 -27.82 25.52
C ALA A 650 -9.67 -28.93 25.14
N LEU A 651 -10.00 -29.05 23.84
CA LEU A 651 -10.86 -30.12 23.32
C LEU A 651 -10.16 -31.49 23.42
N ILE A 652 -8.87 -31.56 23.10
CA ILE A 652 -8.06 -32.79 23.24
C ILE A 652 -7.91 -33.19 24.71
N SER A 653 -7.60 -32.24 25.61
CA SER A 653 -7.45 -32.55 27.04
C SER A 653 -8.79 -32.96 27.68
N TYR A 654 -9.91 -32.36 27.25
CA TYR A 654 -11.24 -32.83 27.62
C TYR A 654 -11.49 -34.27 27.13
N PHE A 655 -11.23 -34.57 25.85
CA PHE A 655 -11.38 -35.92 25.31
C PHE A 655 -10.54 -36.97 26.05
N LEU A 656 -9.27 -36.65 26.33
CA LEU A 656 -8.38 -37.52 27.10
C LEU A 656 -8.89 -37.72 28.53
N PHE A 657 -9.37 -36.66 29.20
CA PHE A 657 -9.95 -36.78 30.54
C PHE A 657 -11.21 -37.67 30.55
N THR A 658 -12.08 -37.55 29.54
CA THR A 658 -13.28 -38.40 29.37
C THR A 658 -13.01 -39.83 28.89
N MET A 659 -11.78 -40.14 28.47
CA MET A 659 -11.36 -41.50 28.10
C MET A 659 -10.64 -42.24 29.22
N PHE A 660 -10.22 -41.53 30.28
CA PHE A 660 -9.48 -42.07 31.42
C PHE A 660 -10.22 -41.96 32.78
N SER A 661 -11.44 -41.42 32.79
CA SER A 661 -12.42 -41.55 33.89
C SER A 661 -13.58 -42.45 33.47
#